data_AF-A0A8A4TIA1-F1
#
_entry.id   AF-A0A8A4TIA1-F1
#
_cell.length_a   1.000
_cell.length_b   1.000
_cell.length_c   1.000
_cell.angle_alpha   90.00
_cell.angle_beta   90.00
_cell.angle_gamma   90.00
#
_symmetry.space_group_name_H-M   'P 1'
#
loop_
_entity.id
_entity.type
_entity.pdbx_description
1 polymer ?
#
loop_
_entity_poly.entity_id
_entity_poly.type
_entity_poly.pdbx_seq_one_letter_code
_entity_poly.pdbx_strand_id
1 'polypeptide(L)'
;MPLDIVYSIIVVSCENLNLTVRCLESLRATLPFEGTEILMVDNGSHDGTRGYLKEMAERDTRIRVMPRVNNDGWCVAANQGLAAARGRYLVLLNNDVMVSEGWLGGLRACMDQAPDVVGSLGPVGLAGPLSNSVGGLQAVEGPNHPDAATLNAHAAEFRRQNERRWERAWFLSGFCLMFARACYEDIGGLDERFSPGGFDDNDLVLRAEEAGWSCVVAGDVYVHHEGGATFRRTHPEMRFGLRNRARFSEKWREARSGRRKLVAAYRIKDARDTIEESLNATARFADHIVVLDDGSTDGTGDMVRNHPAVTRYVFQDLPFDERRDRNKILEMAGELNPDWVISIDADEVFEMNRDRAQRLMHLNNPHIKVLGFHWYTFWEPEHTWFRADGIFGSMCGYRMYRWHPHQRIVDGTEEGLHCGNIPQFSEGARHYTDIRVRHLGYDREDLRRAKYDFYRRMDKNPRAELVGNTTYDHLISPTIMLRRYQKRHGLALCMITKNEDERLEAFLDEWQPFVDEICLVDTGSTDDTLEIARHFTDKIERFSMRGLQLDEARNRANAMADMPWILSMDPDETIDRGQLPLLHRLLDNPEPHAYSFEVANHQKDDPPVHTLAVRLFRNQPEIHYSRPVHETVEQSLYRIPDVQILPSGIQIQHFGFLKSDQQVQSKIEAYYQTNKQYRETFPEDPLPWFNEALHFLNEGDVRKAGAFFEQALALDPQFLSPYAQLAYIHQERALILWENLLKHAPPTHPIREQANQTLHGLMAMTPPRPVVGEARGRETTNQAQTGPIGRGASKPDPGEQSP
;
A
#
# COMPACT_ATOMS: atom_id res chain seq x y z
N MET A 1 -5.82 -46.13 -8.24
CA MET A 1 -5.33 -46.54 -9.57
C MET A 1 -3.96 -45.91 -9.76
N PRO A 2 -2.93 -46.61 -10.30
CA PRO A 2 -1.70 -45.91 -10.64
C PRO A 2 -2.05 -44.93 -11.78
N LEU A 3 -1.83 -43.64 -11.55
CA LEU A 3 -2.04 -42.63 -12.58
C LEU A 3 -0.92 -42.77 -13.63
N ASP A 4 -1.25 -43.32 -14.81
CA ASP A 4 -0.33 -43.32 -15.96
C ASP A 4 -0.02 -41.89 -16.43
N ILE A 5 -0.84 -40.91 -16.04
CA ILE A 5 -0.66 -39.48 -16.34
C ILE A 5 -0.09 -38.78 -15.10
N VAL A 6 1.08 -38.17 -15.25
CA VAL A 6 1.74 -37.35 -14.23
C VAL A 6 1.25 -35.91 -14.29
N TYR A 7 1.16 -35.33 -15.49
CA TYR A 7 0.77 -33.94 -15.71
C TYR A 7 -0.47 -33.83 -16.59
N SER A 8 -1.44 -33.03 -16.17
CA SER A 8 -2.50 -32.54 -17.05
C SER A 8 -2.34 -31.05 -17.22
N ILE A 9 -2.15 -30.60 -18.46
CA ILE A 9 -2.00 -29.18 -18.77
C ILE A 9 -3.29 -28.70 -19.41
N ILE A 10 -3.98 -27.80 -18.73
CA ILE A 10 -5.25 -27.21 -19.12
C ILE A 10 -4.95 -25.85 -19.75
N VAL A 11 -5.20 -25.72 -21.05
CA VAL A 11 -5.06 -24.46 -21.77
C VAL A 11 -6.44 -23.98 -22.19
N VAL A 12 -6.86 -22.82 -21.70
CA VAL A 12 -8.10 -22.19 -22.14
C VAL A 12 -7.78 -21.23 -23.27
N SER A 13 -8.43 -21.41 -24.42
CA SER A 13 -8.32 -20.52 -25.58
C SER A 13 -9.64 -19.85 -25.89
N CYS A 14 -9.62 -18.56 -26.18
CA CYS A 14 -10.75 -17.83 -26.75
C CYS A 14 -10.20 -16.83 -27.75
N GLU A 15 -10.41 -17.08 -29.03
CA GLU A 15 -9.80 -16.33 -30.13
C GLU A 15 -8.25 -16.28 -30.01
N ASN A 16 -7.60 -15.39 -30.77
CA ASN A 16 -6.15 -15.21 -30.81
C ASN A 16 -5.40 -16.47 -31.28
N LEU A 17 -5.77 -16.97 -32.46
CA LEU A 17 -5.15 -18.14 -33.10
C LEU A 17 -3.62 -18.10 -33.07
N ASN A 18 -2.98 -16.98 -33.40
CA ASN A 18 -1.52 -16.87 -33.43
C ASN A 18 -0.88 -17.16 -32.05
N LEU A 19 -1.43 -16.60 -30.97
CA LEU A 19 -0.95 -16.86 -29.62
C LEU A 19 -1.18 -18.31 -29.21
N THR A 20 -2.35 -18.86 -29.53
CA THR A 20 -2.68 -20.27 -29.29
C THR A 20 -1.71 -21.22 -30.01
N VAL A 21 -1.33 -20.91 -31.26
CA VAL A 21 -0.32 -21.66 -32.02
C VAL A 21 1.03 -21.61 -31.31
N ARG A 22 1.53 -20.40 -30.97
CA ARG A 22 2.82 -20.24 -30.27
C ARG A 22 2.85 -20.99 -28.94
N CYS A 23 1.77 -20.90 -28.17
CA CYS A 23 1.63 -21.60 -26.89
C CYS A 23 1.72 -23.12 -27.09
N LEU A 24 0.89 -23.68 -27.96
CA LEU A 24 0.82 -25.13 -28.18
C LEU A 24 2.11 -25.69 -28.81
N GLU A 25 2.76 -24.94 -29.70
CA GLU A 25 4.06 -25.32 -30.25
C GLU A 25 5.15 -25.34 -29.16
N SER A 26 5.18 -24.33 -28.29
CA SER A 26 6.12 -24.29 -27.16
C SER A 26 5.91 -25.46 -26.18
N LEU A 27 4.65 -25.83 -25.91
CA LEU A 27 4.31 -27.02 -25.12
C LEU A 27 4.81 -28.30 -25.81
N ARG A 28 4.50 -28.49 -27.09
CA ARG A 28 4.91 -29.70 -27.82
C ARG A 28 6.44 -29.85 -27.89
N ALA A 29 7.17 -28.75 -27.94
CA ALA A 29 8.63 -28.73 -27.96
C ALA A 29 9.28 -29.03 -26.59
N THR A 30 8.61 -28.72 -25.48
CA THR A 30 9.22 -28.75 -24.14
C THR A 30 8.68 -29.85 -23.22
N LEU A 31 7.54 -30.47 -23.55
CA LEU A 31 6.88 -31.45 -22.69
C LEU A 31 7.41 -32.87 -22.89
N PRO A 32 7.55 -33.65 -21.79
CA PRO A 32 7.80 -35.07 -21.91
C PRO A 32 6.61 -35.75 -22.62
N PHE A 33 6.91 -36.68 -23.53
CA PHE A 33 5.88 -37.38 -24.28
C PHE A 33 5.05 -38.32 -23.38
N GLU A 34 5.73 -39.07 -22.52
CA GLU A 34 5.09 -40.00 -21.59
C GLU A 34 4.58 -39.28 -20.33
N GLY A 35 3.40 -39.69 -19.85
CA GLY A 35 2.82 -39.17 -18.62
C GLY A 35 2.26 -37.75 -18.69
N THR A 36 2.04 -37.19 -19.88
CA THR A 36 1.47 -35.85 -20.06
C THR A 36 0.21 -35.90 -20.93
N GLU A 37 -0.85 -35.22 -20.50
CA GLU A 37 -2.00 -34.88 -21.36
C GLU A 37 -2.18 -33.35 -21.45
N ILE A 38 -2.70 -32.88 -22.58
CA ILE A 38 -3.00 -31.48 -22.84
C ILE A 38 -4.50 -31.36 -23.12
N LEU A 39 -5.20 -30.60 -22.29
CA LEU A 39 -6.63 -30.31 -22.37
C LEU A 39 -6.81 -28.91 -22.94
N MET A 40 -7.12 -28.82 -24.22
CA MET A 40 -7.40 -27.55 -24.91
C MET A 40 -8.89 -27.22 -24.77
N VAL A 41 -9.23 -26.29 -23.88
CA VAL A 41 -10.61 -25.83 -23.69
C VAL A 41 -10.86 -24.61 -24.57
N ASP A 42 -11.57 -24.83 -25.68
CA ASP A 42 -11.98 -23.74 -26.58
C ASP A 42 -13.25 -23.06 -26.04
N ASN A 43 -13.09 -21.86 -25.50
CA ASN A 43 -14.15 -21.08 -24.85
C ASN A 43 -14.92 -20.21 -25.85
N GLY A 44 -15.30 -20.78 -26.99
CA GLY A 44 -16.16 -20.10 -27.96
C GLY A 44 -15.43 -19.33 -29.07
N SER A 45 -14.32 -19.83 -29.61
CA SER A 45 -13.56 -19.11 -30.66
C SER A 45 -14.19 -19.18 -32.07
N HIS A 46 -14.01 -18.12 -32.86
CA HIS A 46 -14.49 -18.00 -34.24
C HIS A 46 -13.40 -17.63 -35.26
N ASP A 47 -12.20 -17.25 -34.82
CA ASP A 47 -11.08 -16.83 -35.67
C ASP A 47 -10.28 -17.97 -36.36
N GLY A 48 -10.83 -19.18 -36.40
CA GLY A 48 -10.16 -20.36 -36.94
C GLY A 48 -9.44 -21.23 -35.90
N THR A 49 -9.33 -20.78 -34.64
CA THR A 49 -8.74 -21.56 -33.53
C THR A 49 -9.33 -22.96 -33.41
N ARG A 50 -10.65 -23.11 -33.51
CA ARG A 50 -11.32 -24.43 -33.47
C ARG A 50 -10.80 -25.43 -34.51
N GLY A 51 -10.60 -24.97 -35.75
CA GLY A 51 -10.10 -25.80 -36.84
C GLY A 51 -8.68 -26.29 -36.55
N TYR A 52 -7.82 -25.36 -36.14
CA TYR A 52 -6.44 -25.66 -35.75
C TYR A 52 -6.36 -26.67 -34.60
N LEU A 53 -7.14 -26.47 -33.53
CA LEU A 53 -7.12 -27.39 -32.38
C LEU A 53 -7.55 -28.81 -32.76
N LYS A 54 -8.55 -28.95 -33.63
CA LYS A 54 -8.98 -30.25 -34.14
C LYS A 54 -7.86 -30.95 -34.92
N GLU A 55 -7.18 -30.22 -35.81
CA GLU A 55 -6.04 -30.74 -36.56
C GLU A 55 -4.90 -31.19 -35.63
N MET A 56 -4.64 -30.44 -34.55
CA MET A 56 -3.59 -30.80 -33.59
C MET A 56 -3.94 -32.05 -32.78
N ALA A 57 -5.21 -32.24 -32.40
CA ALA A 57 -5.65 -33.45 -31.71
C ALA A 57 -5.55 -34.72 -32.57
N GLU A 58 -5.68 -34.58 -33.89
CA GLU A 58 -5.46 -35.69 -34.83
C GLU A 58 -3.96 -36.05 -34.97
N ARG A 59 -3.07 -35.07 -34.75
CA ARG A 59 -1.60 -35.24 -34.89
C ARG A 59 -0.89 -35.67 -33.61
N ASP A 60 -1.40 -35.28 -32.44
CA ASP A 60 -0.78 -35.52 -31.15
C ASP A 60 -1.81 -36.09 -30.19
N THR A 61 -1.70 -37.38 -29.88
CA THR A 61 -2.67 -38.12 -29.06
C THR A 61 -2.72 -37.67 -27.61
N ARG A 62 -1.77 -36.84 -27.17
CA ARG A 62 -1.80 -36.20 -25.85
C ARG A 62 -2.83 -35.07 -25.78
N ILE A 63 -3.25 -34.53 -26.93
CA ILE A 63 -4.14 -33.37 -27.02
C ILE A 63 -5.59 -33.81 -27.05
N ARG A 64 -6.39 -33.30 -26.11
CA ARG A 64 -7.83 -33.47 -26.03
C ARG A 64 -8.51 -32.10 -26.12
N VAL A 65 -9.35 -31.91 -27.12
CA VAL A 65 -10.05 -30.64 -27.35
C VAL A 65 -11.44 -30.69 -26.72
N MET A 66 -11.80 -29.62 -26.00
CA MET A 66 -13.04 -29.46 -25.28
C MET A 66 -13.74 -28.18 -25.76
N PRO A 67 -14.59 -28.24 -26.78
CA PRO A 67 -15.25 -27.07 -27.33
C PRO A 67 -16.43 -26.61 -26.46
N ARG A 68 -16.58 -25.29 -26.32
CA ARG A 68 -17.75 -24.63 -25.73
C ARG A 68 -18.43 -23.77 -26.78
N VAL A 69 -19.75 -23.61 -26.67
CA VAL A 69 -20.55 -22.83 -27.63
C VAL A 69 -20.31 -21.32 -27.45
N ASN A 70 -20.39 -20.83 -26.21
CA ASN A 70 -20.25 -19.42 -25.85
C ASN A 70 -18.98 -19.18 -25.03
N ASN A 71 -18.53 -17.93 -24.94
CA ASN A 71 -17.52 -17.52 -23.97
C ASN A 71 -18.21 -17.22 -22.63
N ASP A 72 -18.23 -18.19 -21.72
CA ASP A 72 -18.86 -18.05 -20.39
C ASP A 72 -17.84 -17.61 -19.31
N GLY A 73 -16.70 -17.07 -19.72
CA GLY A 73 -15.63 -16.59 -18.84
C GLY A 73 -14.53 -17.61 -18.56
N TRP A 74 -13.40 -17.10 -18.05
CA TRP A 74 -12.19 -17.87 -17.76
C TRP A 74 -12.42 -18.99 -16.75
N CYS A 75 -13.01 -18.67 -15.60
CA CYS A 75 -13.18 -19.60 -14.48
C CYS A 75 -13.95 -20.86 -14.88
N VAL A 76 -15.08 -20.69 -15.58
CA VAL A 76 -15.94 -21.78 -16.06
C VAL A 76 -15.19 -22.70 -17.02
N ALA A 77 -14.45 -22.14 -17.97
CA ALA A 77 -13.68 -22.92 -18.94
C ALA A 77 -12.49 -23.64 -18.30
N ALA A 78 -11.76 -22.97 -17.41
CA ALA A 78 -10.67 -23.57 -16.65
C ALA A 78 -11.16 -24.73 -15.78
N ASN A 79 -12.30 -24.56 -15.09
CA ASN A 79 -12.93 -25.61 -14.27
C ASN A 79 -13.36 -26.82 -15.09
N GLN A 80 -13.89 -26.62 -16.31
CA GLN A 80 -14.22 -27.72 -17.22
C GLN A 80 -12.98 -28.56 -17.54
N GLY A 81 -11.84 -27.91 -17.78
CA GLY A 81 -10.56 -28.59 -18.00
C GLY A 81 -10.06 -29.32 -16.75
N LEU A 82 -10.05 -28.64 -15.60
CA LEU A 82 -9.62 -29.22 -14.31
C LEU A 82 -10.43 -30.47 -13.94
N ALA A 83 -11.75 -30.44 -14.12
CA ALA A 83 -12.62 -31.58 -13.84
C ALA A 83 -12.36 -32.79 -14.75
N ALA A 84 -11.86 -32.57 -15.97
CA ALA A 84 -11.53 -33.63 -16.93
C ALA A 84 -10.10 -34.17 -16.81
N ALA A 85 -9.27 -33.53 -15.98
CA ALA A 85 -7.85 -33.79 -15.83
C ALA A 85 -7.55 -35.01 -14.95
N ARG A 86 -6.61 -35.84 -15.38
CA ARG A 86 -6.27 -37.13 -14.76
C ARG A 86 -4.91 -37.12 -14.06
N GLY A 87 -4.07 -36.12 -14.31
CA GLY A 87 -2.69 -36.04 -13.84
C GLY A 87 -2.56 -35.90 -12.32
N ARG A 88 -1.41 -36.30 -11.77
CA ARG A 88 -1.04 -36.03 -10.37
C ARG A 88 -0.85 -34.52 -10.11
N TYR A 89 -0.29 -33.82 -11.08
CA TYR A 89 -0.17 -32.36 -11.09
C TYR A 89 -1.08 -31.79 -12.19
N LEU A 90 -1.87 -30.79 -11.85
CA LEU A 90 -2.75 -30.10 -12.78
C LEU A 90 -2.14 -28.73 -13.07
N VAL A 91 -2.06 -28.32 -14.33
CA VAL A 91 -1.44 -27.04 -14.68
C VAL A 91 -2.45 -26.20 -15.44
N LEU A 92 -2.89 -25.09 -14.86
CA LEU A 92 -3.61 -24.05 -15.59
C LEU A 92 -2.60 -23.21 -16.38
N LEU A 93 -2.91 -22.94 -17.65
CA LEU A 93 -2.07 -22.14 -18.52
C LEU A 93 -2.93 -21.28 -19.45
N ASN A 94 -2.62 -19.99 -19.56
CA ASN A 94 -3.24 -19.13 -20.56
C ASN A 94 -2.72 -19.46 -21.97
N ASN A 95 -3.53 -19.20 -23.00
CA ASN A 95 -3.13 -19.42 -24.40
C ASN A 95 -2.15 -18.36 -24.95
N ASP A 96 -1.84 -17.31 -24.19
CA ASP A 96 -0.88 -16.26 -24.51
C ASP A 96 0.45 -16.39 -23.74
N VAL A 97 0.75 -17.63 -23.34
CA VAL A 97 1.97 -18.03 -22.64
C VAL A 97 2.88 -18.85 -23.53
N MET A 98 4.18 -18.58 -23.45
CA MET A 98 5.22 -19.43 -24.02
C MET A 98 6.09 -20.01 -22.92
N VAL A 99 6.30 -21.32 -22.96
CA VAL A 99 7.09 -22.06 -21.97
C VAL A 99 8.48 -22.43 -22.52
N SER A 100 9.43 -22.61 -21.61
CA SER A 100 10.83 -22.90 -21.90
C SER A 100 11.22 -24.33 -21.48
N GLU A 101 12.34 -24.84 -21.97
CA GLU A 101 12.82 -26.17 -21.57
C GLU A 101 12.97 -26.32 -20.05
N GLY A 102 12.48 -27.44 -19.51
CA GLY A 102 12.58 -27.76 -18.09
C GLY A 102 11.64 -27.00 -17.16
N TRP A 103 10.77 -26.11 -17.65
CA TRP A 103 9.83 -25.31 -16.84
C TRP A 103 8.95 -26.19 -15.92
N LEU A 104 8.35 -27.23 -16.49
CA LEU A 104 7.44 -28.13 -15.79
C LEU A 104 8.14 -28.94 -14.70
N GLY A 105 9.37 -29.39 -14.99
CA GLY A 105 10.22 -30.08 -14.02
C GLY A 105 10.64 -29.17 -12.87
N GLY A 106 10.91 -27.89 -13.14
CA GLY A 106 11.20 -26.89 -12.11
C GLY A 106 10.01 -26.62 -11.19
N LEU A 107 8.81 -26.44 -11.77
CA LEU A 107 7.58 -26.29 -10.97
C LEU A 107 7.34 -27.52 -10.09
N ARG A 108 7.51 -28.74 -10.63
CA ARG A 108 7.39 -29.95 -9.83
C ARG A 108 8.45 -30.02 -8.73
N ALA A 109 9.70 -29.67 -9.02
CA ALA A 109 10.76 -29.65 -8.00
C ALA A 109 10.40 -28.69 -6.86
N CYS A 110 9.86 -27.51 -7.18
CA CYS A 110 9.32 -26.57 -6.19
C CYS A 110 8.19 -27.20 -5.36
N MET A 111 7.19 -27.82 -6.00
CA MET A 111 6.09 -28.50 -5.30
C MET A 111 6.59 -29.58 -4.32
N ASP A 112 7.60 -30.35 -4.72
CA ASP A 112 8.07 -31.52 -3.98
C ASP A 112 9.12 -31.17 -2.91
N GLN A 113 9.95 -30.14 -3.12
CA GLN A 113 11.15 -29.86 -2.31
C GLN A 113 11.12 -28.51 -1.59
N ALA A 114 10.19 -27.60 -1.91
CA ALA A 114 10.13 -26.31 -1.21
C ALA A 114 9.94 -26.42 0.31
N PRO A 115 9.20 -27.42 0.86
CA PRO A 115 9.12 -27.59 2.32
C PRO A 115 10.47 -27.83 3.00
N ASP A 116 11.45 -28.41 2.29
CA ASP A 116 12.79 -28.67 2.82
C ASP A 116 13.72 -27.45 2.69
N VAL A 117 13.38 -26.52 1.78
CA VAL A 117 14.20 -25.32 1.47
C VAL A 117 13.69 -24.10 2.24
N VAL A 118 12.37 -23.95 2.35
CA VAL A 118 11.72 -22.81 3.00
C VAL A 118 11.23 -23.28 4.38
N GLY A 119 11.97 -22.94 5.42
CA GLY A 119 11.83 -23.55 6.76
C GLY A 119 10.50 -23.39 7.51
N SER A 120 9.49 -22.73 6.91
CA SER A 120 8.15 -22.53 7.48
C SER A 120 7.04 -22.80 6.45
N LEU A 121 7.17 -23.89 5.68
CA LEU A 121 6.16 -24.36 4.73
C LEU A 121 5.54 -25.69 5.17
N GLY A 122 4.22 -25.78 4.97
CA GLY A 122 3.49 -27.04 4.93
C GLY A 122 3.61 -27.70 3.56
N PRO A 123 2.79 -28.72 3.25
CA PRO A 123 2.73 -29.30 1.91
C PRO A 123 2.34 -28.22 0.88
N VAL A 124 3.04 -28.19 -0.25
CA VAL A 124 2.76 -27.22 -1.32
C VAL A 124 1.54 -27.68 -2.11
N GLY A 125 0.50 -26.84 -2.11
CA GLY A 125 -0.71 -27.06 -2.88
C GLY A 125 -0.68 -26.39 -4.24
N LEU A 126 -0.03 -25.22 -4.32
CA LEU A 126 0.03 -24.37 -5.52
C LEU A 126 1.46 -23.85 -5.76
N ALA A 127 1.91 -23.89 -7.01
CA ALA A 127 3.15 -23.24 -7.43
C ALA A 127 3.00 -22.46 -8.74
N GLY A 128 3.59 -21.27 -8.79
CA GLY A 128 3.60 -20.41 -9.98
C GLY A 128 5.02 -19.97 -10.38
N PRO A 129 5.33 -19.85 -11.69
CA PRO A 129 6.62 -19.36 -12.16
C PRO A 129 6.68 -17.82 -12.19
N LEU A 130 7.87 -17.27 -12.42
CA LEU A 130 8.06 -15.84 -12.63
C LEU A 130 7.83 -15.49 -14.10
N SER A 131 7.39 -14.25 -14.36
CA SER A 131 7.04 -13.79 -15.70
C SER A 131 7.19 -12.27 -15.88
N ASN A 132 7.25 -11.86 -17.15
CA ASN A 132 7.38 -10.47 -17.59
C ASN A 132 6.12 -9.62 -17.50
N SER A 133 4.94 -10.24 -17.34
CA SER A 133 3.66 -9.52 -17.42
C SER A 133 2.68 -10.03 -16.36
N VAL A 134 3.04 -9.88 -15.09
CA VAL A 134 2.25 -10.31 -13.92
C VAL A 134 2.46 -9.35 -12.74
N GLY A 135 1.63 -9.45 -11.71
CA GLY A 135 1.79 -8.70 -10.45
C GLY A 135 2.42 -9.53 -9.33
N GLY A 136 2.78 -8.85 -8.24
CA GLY A 136 3.29 -9.50 -7.02
C GLY A 136 4.68 -10.12 -7.17
N LEU A 137 4.98 -11.12 -6.34
CA LEU A 137 6.30 -11.77 -6.28
C LEU A 137 6.70 -12.52 -7.56
N GLN A 138 5.77 -12.75 -8.49
CA GLN A 138 6.06 -13.39 -9.78
C GLN A 138 6.59 -12.43 -10.84
N ALA A 139 6.56 -11.11 -10.59
CA ALA A 139 6.93 -10.11 -11.58
C ALA A 139 8.45 -9.96 -11.71
N VAL A 140 8.99 -10.16 -12.91
CA VAL A 140 10.40 -9.92 -13.25
C VAL A 140 10.53 -9.34 -14.65
N GLU A 141 11.68 -8.74 -14.97
CA GLU A 141 11.96 -8.38 -16.36
C GLU A 141 12.20 -9.62 -17.22
N GLY A 142 11.90 -9.51 -18.51
CA GLY A 142 12.14 -10.59 -19.47
C GLY A 142 12.19 -10.10 -20.91
N PRO A 143 12.56 -10.97 -21.86
CA PRO A 143 12.68 -10.60 -23.27
C PRO A 143 11.32 -10.19 -23.86
N ASN A 144 11.34 -9.20 -24.75
CA ASN A 144 10.14 -8.71 -25.42
C ASN A 144 9.79 -9.59 -26.63
N HIS A 145 8.59 -10.19 -26.63
CA HIS A 145 8.07 -11.10 -27.66
C HIS A 145 9.13 -12.09 -28.21
N PRO A 146 9.75 -12.93 -27.37
CA PRO A 146 10.84 -13.81 -27.78
C PRO A 146 10.37 -14.90 -28.75
N ASP A 147 11.30 -15.33 -29.60
CA ASP A 147 11.20 -16.64 -30.24
C ASP A 147 11.60 -17.77 -29.26
N ALA A 148 11.42 -19.03 -29.67
CA ALA A 148 11.69 -20.19 -28.82
C ALA A 148 13.16 -20.28 -28.38
N ALA A 149 14.11 -19.96 -29.26
CA ALA A 149 15.54 -20.05 -28.96
C ALA A 149 15.96 -18.99 -27.92
N THR A 150 15.50 -17.75 -28.09
CA THR A 150 15.75 -16.64 -27.16
C THR A 150 15.13 -16.93 -25.80
N LEU A 151 13.90 -17.44 -25.77
CA LEU A 151 13.22 -17.80 -24.53
C LEU A 151 13.97 -18.91 -23.78
N ASN A 152 14.39 -19.97 -24.47
CA ASN A 152 15.14 -21.08 -23.85
C ASN A 152 16.49 -20.61 -23.30
N ALA A 153 17.24 -19.79 -24.05
CA ALA A 153 18.52 -19.25 -23.58
C ALA A 153 18.35 -18.37 -22.33
N HIS A 154 17.34 -17.49 -22.33
CA HIS A 154 17.03 -16.64 -21.19
C HIS A 154 16.62 -17.46 -19.96
N ALA A 155 15.70 -18.42 -20.12
CA ALA A 155 15.22 -19.24 -19.02
C ALA A 155 16.31 -20.13 -18.40
N ALA A 156 17.23 -20.67 -19.21
CA ALA A 156 18.37 -21.44 -18.74
C ALA A 156 19.33 -20.61 -17.88
N GLU A 157 19.65 -19.39 -18.34
CA GLU A 157 20.46 -18.46 -17.56
C GLU A 157 19.75 -18.01 -16.28
N PHE A 158 18.46 -17.68 -16.38
CA PHE A 158 17.63 -17.27 -15.26
C PHE A 158 17.60 -18.32 -14.15
N ARG A 159 17.39 -19.60 -14.52
CA ARG A 159 17.42 -20.72 -13.58
C ARG A 159 18.77 -20.85 -12.87
N ARG A 160 19.87 -20.72 -13.60
CA ARG A 160 21.23 -20.81 -13.04
C ARG A 160 21.49 -19.73 -11.98
N GLN A 161 20.95 -18.53 -12.18
CA GLN A 161 21.13 -17.40 -11.26
C GLN A 161 20.21 -17.46 -10.04
N ASN A 162 19.09 -18.19 -10.13
CA ASN A 162 18.04 -18.21 -9.11
C ASN A 162 17.76 -19.61 -8.57
N GLU A 163 18.70 -20.55 -8.69
CA GLU A 163 18.52 -21.95 -8.32
C GLU A 163 17.87 -22.08 -6.93
N ARG A 164 16.71 -22.75 -6.87
CA ARG A 164 15.94 -22.99 -5.64
C ARG A 164 15.60 -21.74 -4.83
N ARG A 165 15.54 -20.56 -5.45
CA ARG A 165 15.09 -19.31 -4.82
C ARG A 165 13.57 -19.29 -4.63
N TRP A 166 13.03 -20.30 -3.95
CA TRP A 166 11.60 -20.46 -3.77
C TRP A 166 11.11 -19.61 -2.59
N GLU A 167 9.92 -19.03 -2.74
CA GLU A 167 9.36 -18.12 -1.74
C GLU A 167 7.88 -18.43 -1.49
N ARG A 168 7.48 -18.45 -0.21
CA ARG A 168 6.07 -18.58 0.16
C ARG A 168 5.30 -17.39 -0.41
N ALA A 169 4.18 -17.69 -1.07
CA ALA A 169 3.35 -16.71 -1.75
C ALA A 169 1.98 -16.61 -1.08
N TRP A 170 1.45 -15.39 -0.99
CA TRP A 170 0.08 -15.11 -0.55
C TRP A 170 -0.81 -14.61 -1.70
N PHE A 171 -0.26 -14.66 -2.91
CA PHE A 171 -0.87 -14.40 -4.19
C PHE A 171 -0.05 -15.14 -5.25
N LEU A 172 -0.72 -15.80 -6.19
CA LEU A 172 -0.12 -16.39 -7.38
C LEU A 172 -1.06 -16.12 -8.55
N SER A 173 -0.57 -15.47 -9.59
CA SER A 173 -1.35 -15.10 -10.77
C SER A 173 -1.77 -16.33 -11.58
N GLY A 174 -3.03 -16.35 -12.00
CA GLY A 174 -3.67 -17.44 -12.73
C GLY A 174 -3.11 -17.78 -14.12
N PHE A 175 -2.16 -16.99 -14.66
CA PHE A 175 -1.63 -17.19 -16.03
C PHE A 175 -0.93 -18.53 -16.23
N CYS A 176 -0.28 -19.04 -15.18
CA CYS A 176 0.41 -20.32 -15.14
C CYS A 176 0.48 -20.81 -13.69
N LEU A 177 -0.32 -21.82 -13.34
CA LEU A 177 -0.38 -22.37 -11.97
C LEU A 177 -0.37 -23.88 -11.98
N MET A 178 0.53 -24.49 -11.21
CA MET A 178 0.54 -25.92 -10.94
C MET A 178 -0.17 -26.21 -9.61
N PHE A 179 -1.09 -27.17 -9.64
CA PHE A 179 -1.80 -27.74 -8.51
C PHE A 179 -1.19 -29.10 -8.15
N ALA A 180 -1.11 -29.38 -6.85
CA ALA A 180 -1.17 -30.77 -6.39
C ALA A 180 -2.62 -31.27 -6.54
N ARG A 181 -2.81 -32.48 -7.08
CA ARG A 181 -4.16 -33.10 -7.14
C ARG A 181 -4.87 -33.11 -5.79
N ALA A 182 -4.14 -33.42 -4.71
CA ALA A 182 -4.69 -33.45 -3.36
C ALA A 182 -5.22 -32.07 -2.92
N CYS A 183 -4.51 -30.98 -3.28
CA CYS A 183 -4.99 -29.63 -3.04
C CYS A 183 -6.28 -29.35 -3.85
N TYR A 184 -6.30 -29.66 -5.15
CA TYR A 184 -7.50 -29.50 -5.98
C TYR A 184 -8.70 -30.31 -5.46
N GLU A 185 -8.49 -31.53 -4.98
CA GLU A 185 -9.55 -32.38 -4.43
C GLU A 185 -10.08 -31.84 -3.08
N ASP A 186 -9.25 -31.11 -2.33
CA ASP A 186 -9.59 -30.51 -1.05
C ASP A 186 -10.32 -29.16 -1.21
N ILE A 187 -9.79 -28.26 -2.06
CA ILE A 187 -10.31 -26.88 -2.18
C ILE A 187 -11.16 -26.63 -3.43
N GLY A 188 -11.15 -27.54 -4.42
CA GLY A 188 -11.81 -27.36 -5.71
C GLY A 188 -11.05 -26.49 -6.71
N GLY A 189 -11.73 -26.09 -7.79
CA GLY A 189 -11.19 -25.24 -8.85
C GLY A 189 -11.29 -23.74 -8.57
N LEU A 190 -11.39 -22.94 -9.64
CA LEU A 190 -11.63 -21.50 -9.56
C LEU A 190 -13.09 -21.22 -9.19
N ASP A 191 -13.34 -20.15 -8.45
CA ASP A 191 -14.71 -19.79 -8.07
C ASP A 191 -15.40 -19.00 -9.19
N GLU A 192 -16.45 -19.60 -9.75
CA GLU A 192 -17.14 -19.06 -10.93
C GLU A 192 -17.87 -17.73 -10.65
N ARG A 193 -18.05 -17.33 -9.38
CA ARG A 193 -18.55 -15.99 -9.00
C ARG A 193 -17.70 -14.85 -9.56
N PHE A 194 -16.43 -15.13 -9.82
CA PHE A 194 -15.47 -14.17 -10.36
C PHE A 194 -15.38 -14.22 -11.90
N SER A 195 -16.29 -14.92 -12.57
CA SER A 195 -16.37 -14.87 -14.04
C SER A 195 -16.78 -13.47 -14.51
N PRO A 196 -16.19 -12.93 -15.59
CA PRO A 196 -15.35 -13.62 -16.57
C PRO A 196 -13.84 -13.73 -16.24
N GLY A 197 -13.37 -13.18 -15.11
CA GLY A 197 -12.00 -13.27 -14.60
C GLY A 197 -11.65 -12.12 -13.64
N GLY A 198 -10.58 -12.28 -12.85
CA GLY A 198 -10.09 -11.31 -11.87
C GLY A 198 -10.58 -11.62 -10.45
N PHE A 199 -9.66 -11.62 -9.47
CA PHE A 199 -9.83 -12.10 -8.08
C PHE A 199 -10.06 -13.61 -7.91
N ASP A 200 -10.18 -14.38 -9.00
CA ASP A 200 -10.30 -15.84 -8.96
C ASP A 200 -9.02 -16.53 -8.46
N ASP A 201 -7.86 -15.97 -8.80
CA ASP A 201 -6.55 -16.43 -8.36
C ASP A 201 -6.23 -16.00 -6.92
N ASN A 202 -6.58 -14.77 -6.52
CA ASN A 202 -6.59 -14.32 -5.13
C ASN A 202 -7.39 -15.28 -4.25
N ASP A 203 -8.60 -15.60 -4.70
CA ASP A 203 -9.51 -16.49 -3.99
C ASP A 203 -8.98 -17.91 -3.86
N LEU A 204 -8.43 -18.44 -4.94
CA LEU A 204 -7.86 -19.78 -4.98
C LEU A 204 -6.72 -19.93 -3.97
N VAL A 205 -5.79 -18.96 -3.94
CA VAL A 205 -4.66 -18.97 -3.00
C VAL A 205 -5.16 -18.85 -1.56
N LEU A 206 -6.13 -17.99 -1.29
CA LEU A 206 -6.69 -17.88 0.06
C LEU A 206 -7.40 -19.16 0.51
N ARG A 207 -8.15 -19.84 -0.37
CA ARG A 207 -8.76 -21.14 -0.04
C ARG A 207 -7.70 -22.21 0.23
N ALA A 208 -6.64 -22.27 -0.57
CA ALA A 208 -5.51 -23.18 -0.33
C ALA A 208 -4.91 -22.96 1.07
N GLU A 209 -4.62 -21.71 1.41
CA GLU A 209 -4.01 -21.35 2.69
C GLU A 209 -4.94 -21.64 3.89
N GLU A 210 -6.25 -21.37 3.81
CA GLU A 210 -7.22 -21.69 4.86
C GLU A 210 -7.38 -23.21 5.07
N ALA A 211 -7.16 -24.00 4.02
CA ALA A 211 -7.10 -25.46 4.09
C ALA A 211 -5.73 -26.00 4.55
N GLY A 212 -4.75 -25.13 4.82
CA GLY A 212 -3.42 -25.50 5.32
C GLY A 212 -2.41 -25.86 4.24
N TRP A 213 -2.74 -25.66 2.97
CA TRP A 213 -1.79 -25.80 1.86
C TRP A 213 -0.91 -24.56 1.75
N SER A 214 0.36 -24.77 1.41
CA SER A 214 1.28 -23.68 1.10
C SER A 214 1.25 -23.34 -0.38
N CYS A 215 1.31 -22.04 -0.69
CA CYS A 215 1.49 -21.53 -2.04
C CYS A 215 2.92 -21.01 -2.21
N VAL A 216 3.57 -21.29 -3.35
CA VAL A 216 5.00 -20.98 -3.55
C VAL A 216 5.28 -20.37 -4.93
N VAL A 217 6.09 -19.32 -4.97
CA VAL A 217 6.70 -18.84 -6.21
C VAL A 217 7.94 -19.67 -6.50
N ALA A 218 7.97 -20.31 -7.67
CA ALA A 218 9.13 -21.05 -8.16
C ALA A 218 10.17 -20.08 -8.75
N GLY A 219 10.98 -19.46 -7.88
CA GLY A 219 12.05 -18.49 -8.19
C GLY A 219 13.01 -18.81 -9.32
N ASP A 220 13.17 -20.09 -9.66
CA ASP A 220 14.09 -20.61 -10.67
C ASP A 220 13.39 -20.99 -11.99
N VAL A 221 12.11 -20.67 -12.12
CA VAL A 221 11.31 -20.95 -13.32
C VAL A 221 10.82 -19.66 -13.96
N TYR A 222 11.23 -19.42 -15.20
CA TYR A 222 10.75 -18.31 -16.02
C TYR A 222 9.82 -18.80 -17.14
N VAL A 223 8.68 -18.14 -17.28
CA VAL A 223 7.68 -18.36 -18.34
C VAL A 223 7.30 -17.01 -18.95
N HIS A 224 7.27 -16.93 -20.28
CA HIS A 224 6.92 -15.68 -20.97
C HIS A 224 5.40 -15.54 -21.10
N HIS A 225 4.87 -14.37 -20.72
CA HIS A 225 3.45 -14.03 -20.80
C HIS A 225 3.28 -12.76 -21.64
N GLU A 226 2.48 -12.84 -22.71
CA GLU A 226 2.19 -11.72 -23.61
C GLU A 226 1.31 -10.65 -22.93
N GLY A 227 0.48 -11.06 -21.95
CA GLY A 227 -0.22 -10.16 -21.03
C GLY A 227 -1.68 -9.90 -21.37
N GLY A 228 -2.58 -10.87 -21.14
CA GLY A 228 -4.04 -10.65 -21.15
C GLY A 228 -4.60 -10.15 -22.48
N ALA A 229 -4.02 -10.59 -23.61
CA ALA A 229 -4.38 -10.12 -24.95
C ALA A 229 -5.86 -10.35 -25.30
N THR A 230 -6.42 -11.47 -24.83
CA THR A 230 -7.84 -11.80 -25.01
C THR A 230 -8.73 -10.99 -24.06
N PHE A 231 -8.41 -10.99 -22.77
CA PHE A 231 -9.24 -10.37 -21.73
C PHE A 231 -9.39 -8.86 -21.93
N ARG A 232 -8.30 -8.16 -22.31
CA ARG A 232 -8.34 -6.72 -22.64
C ARG A 232 -9.26 -6.40 -23.82
N ARG A 233 -9.44 -7.33 -24.76
CA ARG A 233 -10.28 -7.14 -25.95
C ARG A 233 -11.73 -7.53 -25.70
N THR A 234 -11.99 -8.62 -24.99
CA THR A 234 -13.34 -9.16 -24.79
C THR A 234 -14.05 -8.58 -23.57
N HIS A 235 -13.29 -8.12 -22.56
CA HIS A 235 -13.81 -7.55 -21.32
C HIS A 235 -13.04 -6.27 -20.90
N PRO A 236 -13.01 -5.22 -21.73
CA PRO A 236 -12.33 -3.97 -21.38
C PRO A 236 -12.88 -3.32 -20.10
N GLU A 237 -14.16 -3.57 -19.77
CA GLU A 237 -14.82 -3.15 -18.53
C GLU A 237 -14.28 -3.82 -17.27
N MET A 238 -13.57 -4.94 -17.40
CA MET A 238 -12.97 -5.69 -16.30
C MET A 238 -11.50 -5.32 -16.06
N ARG A 239 -11.07 -4.11 -16.46
CA ARG A 239 -9.68 -3.65 -16.29
C ARG A 239 -9.23 -3.84 -14.84
N PHE A 240 -8.19 -4.65 -14.65
CA PHE A 240 -7.63 -5.06 -13.33
C PHE A 240 -8.58 -5.86 -12.42
N GLY A 241 -9.69 -6.41 -12.93
CA GLY A 241 -10.61 -7.25 -12.15
C GLY A 241 -11.42 -6.51 -11.08
N LEU A 242 -11.39 -5.17 -11.06
CA LEU A 242 -11.96 -4.35 -9.98
C LEU A 242 -13.47 -4.59 -9.74
N ARG A 243 -14.25 -4.93 -10.78
CA ARG A 243 -15.68 -5.28 -10.61
C ARG A 243 -15.92 -6.49 -9.71
N ASN A 244 -14.94 -7.39 -9.62
CA ASN A 244 -15.01 -8.56 -8.73
C ASN A 244 -14.49 -8.28 -7.32
N ARG A 245 -13.91 -7.10 -7.07
CA ARG A 245 -13.40 -6.73 -5.74
C ARG A 245 -14.50 -6.78 -4.70
N ALA A 246 -15.67 -6.17 -4.98
CA ALA A 246 -16.81 -6.19 -4.06
C ALA A 246 -17.27 -7.63 -3.75
N ARG A 247 -17.41 -8.47 -4.79
CA ARG A 247 -17.78 -9.89 -4.64
C ARG A 247 -16.74 -10.66 -3.82
N PHE A 248 -15.47 -10.35 -4.00
CA PHE A 248 -14.37 -10.99 -3.28
C PHE A 248 -14.37 -10.57 -1.81
N SER A 249 -14.47 -9.27 -1.54
CA SER A 249 -14.60 -8.72 -0.20
C SER A 249 -15.83 -9.28 0.51
N GLU A 250 -16.99 -9.34 -0.15
CA GLU A 250 -18.22 -9.91 0.40
C GLU A 250 -18.05 -11.40 0.74
N LYS A 251 -17.56 -12.21 -0.22
CA LYS A 251 -17.29 -13.64 0.01
C LYS A 251 -16.41 -13.85 1.24
N TRP A 252 -15.30 -13.13 1.33
CA TRP A 252 -14.32 -13.33 2.40
C TRP A 252 -14.74 -12.70 3.71
N ARG A 253 -15.55 -11.63 3.70
CA ARG A 253 -16.21 -11.07 4.89
C ARG A 253 -17.20 -12.07 5.48
N GLU A 254 -18.05 -12.68 4.65
CA GLU A 254 -19.00 -13.69 5.07
C GLU A 254 -18.31 -14.96 5.55
N ALA A 255 -17.39 -15.50 4.74
CA ALA A 255 -16.61 -16.70 5.08
C ALA A 255 -15.80 -16.50 6.35
N ARG A 256 -15.43 -15.24 6.65
CA ARG A 256 -14.71 -14.91 7.86
C ARG A 256 -15.54 -14.38 9.01
N SER A 257 -16.85 -14.27 8.85
CA SER A 257 -17.75 -13.79 9.88
C SER A 257 -17.72 -14.67 11.12
N GLY A 258 -17.98 -14.06 12.28
CA GLY A 258 -17.99 -14.74 13.57
C GLY A 258 -16.84 -14.32 14.47
N ARG A 259 -16.66 -15.06 15.56
CA ARG A 259 -15.64 -14.76 16.57
C ARG A 259 -14.38 -15.56 16.28
N ARG A 260 -13.23 -14.88 16.26
CA ARG A 260 -11.91 -15.48 16.05
C ARG A 260 -11.24 -15.80 17.36
N LYS A 261 -10.61 -16.97 17.44
CA LYS A 261 -9.85 -17.40 18.61
C LYS A 261 -8.44 -16.79 18.57
N LEU A 262 -8.12 -15.99 19.58
CA LEU A 262 -6.80 -15.40 19.78
C LEU A 262 -6.08 -16.10 20.95
N VAL A 263 -4.92 -16.68 20.67
CA VAL A 263 -4.04 -17.25 21.69
C VAL A 263 -2.85 -16.33 21.92
N ALA A 264 -2.64 -15.90 23.17
CA ALA A 264 -1.46 -15.16 23.57
C ALA A 264 -0.35 -16.11 24.02
N ALA A 265 0.86 -15.84 23.55
CA ALA A 265 2.04 -16.68 23.67
C ALA A 265 3.15 -15.93 24.41
N TYR A 266 3.52 -16.44 25.59
CA TYR A 266 4.53 -15.83 26.46
C TYR A 266 5.77 -16.70 26.60
N ARG A 267 6.94 -16.07 26.47
CA ARG A 267 8.22 -16.57 26.98
C ARG A 267 8.59 -15.71 28.19
N ILE A 268 8.83 -16.31 29.34
CA ILE A 268 9.09 -15.55 30.58
C ILE A 268 10.37 -16.02 31.26
N LYS A 269 11.10 -15.06 31.85
CA LYS A 269 12.24 -15.26 32.75
C LYS A 269 12.26 -14.12 33.77
N ASP A 270 12.14 -14.45 35.06
CA ASP A 270 12.37 -13.50 36.17
C ASP A 270 11.71 -12.11 35.96
N ALA A 271 10.39 -12.08 35.77
CA ALA A 271 9.59 -10.91 35.42
C ALA A 271 8.55 -10.54 36.49
N ARG A 272 8.88 -10.77 37.77
CA ARG A 272 7.94 -10.61 38.90
C ARG A 272 7.26 -9.23 38.93
N ASP A 273 7.99 -8.18 38.57
CA ASP A 273 7.52 -6.80 38.67
C ASP A 273 6.46 -6.43 37.61
N THR A 274 6.44 -7.13 36.48
CA THR A 274 5.64 -6.71 35.30
C THR A 274 4.61 -7.75 34.87
N ILE A 275 4.84 -9.03 35.19
CA ILE A 275 4.06 -10.14 34.64
C ILE A 275 2.57 -10.08 34.99
N GLU A 276 2.22 -9.63 36.20
CA GLU A 276 0.82 -9.55 36.62
C GLU A 276 0.05 -8.49 35.83
N GLU A 277 0.64 -7.30 35.61
CA GLU A 277 0.01 -6.26 34.80
C GLU A 277 -0.13 -6.71 33.34
N SER A 278 0.90 -7.36 32.78
CA SER A 278 0.87 -7.91 31.43
C SER A 278 -0.23 -8.96 31.26
N LEU A 279 -0.31 -9.95 32.14
CA LEU A 279 -1.32 -11.02 32.07
C LEU A 279 -2.75 -10.46 32.24
N ASN A 280 -2.94 -9.51 33.16
CA ASN A 280 -4.22 -8.85 33.36
C ASN A 280 -4.68 -8.07 32.13
N ALA A 281 -3.76 -7.35 31.47
CA ALA A 281 -4.07 -6.64 30.23
C ALA A 281 -4.42 -7.61 29.10
N THR A 282 -3.65 -8.69 28.96
CA THR A 282 -3.87 -9.70 27.92
C THR A 282 -5.17 -10.48 28.10
N ALA A 283 -5.57 -10.76 29.34
CA ALA A 283 -6.84 -11.39 29.66
C ALA A 283 -8.07 -10.62 29.14
N ARG A 284 -7.92 -9.31 28.87
CA ARG A 284 -9.00 -8.46 28.34
C ARG A 284 -9.30 -8.69 26.86
N PHE A 285 -8.41 -9.35 26.11
CA PHE A 285 -8.59 -9.57 24.68
C PHE A 285 -8.33 -11.00 24.21
N ALA A 286 -7.38 -11.72 24.81
CA ALA A 286 -7.05 -13.09 24.44
C ALA A 286 -8.11 -14.09 24.93
N ASP A 287 -8.21 -15.22 24.23
CA ASP A 287 -9.07 -16.35 24.62
C ASP A 287 -8.33 -17.35 25.49
N HIS A 288 -7.06 -17.55 25.17
CA HIS A 288 -6.16 -18.38 25.93
C HIS A 288 -4.80 -17.71 26.06
N ILE A 289 -4.13 -17.99 27.17
CA ILE A 289 -2.75 -17.59 27.41
C ILE A 289 -1.92 -18.85 27.61
N VAL A 290 -0.90 -19.03 26.78
CA VAL A 290 0.09 -20.09 26.91
C VAL A 290 1.42 -19.48 27.33
N VAL A 291 2.06 -20.07 28.32
CA VAL A 291 3.30 -19.55 28.89
C VAL A 291 4.35 -20.64 28.96
N LEU A 292 5.53 -20.34 28.43
CA LEU A 292 6.75 -21.09 28.66
C LEU A 292 7.66 -20.27 29.57
N ASP A 293 7.97 -20.84 30.72
CA ASP A 293 8.91 -20.32 31.70
C ASP A 293 10.26 -21.01 31.48
N ASP A 294 11.27 -20.23 31.11
CA ASP A 294 12.61 -20.71 30.76
C ASP A 294 13.56 -20.78 31.98
N GLY A 295 13.00 -20.87 33.18
CA GLY A 295 13.73 -21.18 34.41
C GLY A 295 13.66 -20.08 35.46
N SER A 296 12.54 -19.38 35.62
CA SER A 296 12.36 -18.30 36.61
C SER A 296 12.64 -18.76 38.04
N THR A 297 13.26 -17.87 38.81
CA THR A 297 13.78 -18.07 40.18
C THR A 297 13.30 -17.03 41.18
N ASP A 298 12.64 -15.97 40.71
CA ASP A 298 12.18 -14.83 41.51
C ASP A 298 10.71 -14.95 41.97
N GLY A 299 10.04 -16.07 41.70
CA GLY A 299 8.62 -16.29 42.00
C GLY A 299 7.66 -15.95 40.85
N THR A 300 8.16 -15.49 39.69
CA THR A 300 7.34 -15.24 38.48
C THR A 300 6.52 -16.47 38.10
N GLY A 301 7.12 -17.66 38.11
CA GLY A 301 6.44 -18.91 37.75
C GLY A 301 5.22 -19.23 38.64
N ASP A 302 5.27 -18.91 39.93
CA ASP A 302 4.12 -19.07 40.83
C ASP A 302 3.00 -18.07 40.52
N MET A 303 3.34 -16.82 40.21
CA MET A 303 2.36 -15.80 39.82
C MET A 303 1.62 -16.22 38.55
N VAL A 304 2.35 -16.72 37.56
CA VAL A 304 1.77 -17.20 36.29
C VAL A 304 0.90 -18.44 36.50
N ARG A 305 1.39 -19.45 37.22
CA ARG A 305 0.61 -20.68 37.50
C ARG A 305 -0.71 -20.40 38.21
N ASN A 306 -0.75 -19.40 39.07
CA ASN A 306 -1.92 -19.03 39.85
C ASN A 306 -2.84 -18.01 39.14
N HIS A 307 -2.42 -17.46 38.00
CA HIS A 307 -3.20 -16.44 37.30
C HIS A 307 -4.38 -17.08 36.54
N PRO A 308 -5.63 -16.61 36.77
CA PRO A 308 -6.84 -17.30 36.28
C PRO A 308 -6.98 -17.32 34.75
N ALA A 309 -6.33 -16.40 34.04
CA ALA A 309 -6.36 -16.35 32.58
C ALA A 309 -5.34 -17.28 31.89
N VAL A 310 -4.39 -17.84 32.63
CA VAL A 310 -3.35 -18.72 32.07
C VAL A 310 -3.95 -20.09 31.78
N THR A 311 -4.03 -20.44 30.51
CA THR A 311 -4.59 -21.72 30.05
C THR A 311 -3.57 -22.84 30.15
N ARG A 312 -2.31 -22.56 29.83
CA ARG A 312 -1.23 -23.54 29.87
C ARG A 312 0.07 -22.91 30.33
N TYR A 313 0.76 -23.62 31.19
CA TYR A 313 2.07 -23.26 31.70
C TYR A 313 3.03 -24.44 31.52
N VAL A 314 4.22 -24.18 30.99
CA VAL A 314 5.31 -25.14 30.88
C VAL A 314 6.56 -24.53 31.49
N PHE A 315 7.17 -25.25 32.42
CA PHE A 315 8.49 -24.91 32.96
C PHE A 315 9.57 -25.73 32.25
N GLN A 316 10.67 -25.08 31.90
CA GLN A 316 11.88 -25.75 31.44
C GLN A 316 13.12 -25.04 31.97
N ASP A 317 14.15 -25.82 32.28
CA ASP A 317 15.46 -25.31 32.68
C ASP A 317 16.49 -25.89 31.70
N LEU A 318 16.60 -25.21 30.55
CA LEU A 318 17.49 -25.57 29.45
C LEU A 318 18.40 -24.38 29.15
N PRO A 319 19.58 -24.59 28.53
CA PRO A 319 20.39 -23.48 28.02
C PRO A 319 19.56 -22.54 27.14
N PHE A 320 19.83 -21.25 27.25
CA PHE A 320 19.14 -20.20 26.51
C PHE A 320 19.17 -20.50 25.00
N ASP A 321 17.99 -20.55 24.40
CA ASP A 321 17.78 -20.66 22.96
C ASP A 321 16.38 -20.10 22.68
N GLU A 322 16.33 -18.83 22.32
CA GLU A 322 15.07 -18.11 22.14
C GLU A 322 14.26 -18.73 21.00
N ARG A 323 14.92 -19.17 19.91
CA ARG A 323 14.27 -19.77 18.74
C ARG A 323 13.61 -21.10 19.10
N ARG A 324 14.29 -21.98 19.85
CA ARG A 324 13.69 -23.22 20.36
C ARG A 324 12.47 -22.93 21.21
N ASP A 325 12.60 -21.99 22.14
CA ASP A 325 11.55 -21.69 23.11
C ASP A 325 10.32 -21.10 22.42
N ARG A 326 10.49 -20.14 21.50
CA ARG A 326 9.39 -19.57 20.73
C ARG A 326 8.70 -20.59 19.85
N ASN A 327 9.44 -21.50 19.20
CA ASN A 327 8.82 -22.59 18.44
C ASN A 327 8.04 -23.57 19.34
N LYS A 328 8.51 -23.84 20.57
CA LYS A 328 7.76 -24.66 21.52
C LYS A 328 6.49 -23.99 22.01
N ILE A 329 6.53 -22.68 22.26
CA ILE A 329 5.33 -21.89 22.58
C ILE A 329 4.35 -21.92 21.41
N LEU A 330 4.85 -21.86 20.17
CA LEU A 330 4.03 -21.92 18.97
C LEU A 330 3.31 -23.28 18.83
N GLU A 331 4.00 -24.39 19.11
CA GLU A 331 3.39 -25.72 19.20
C GLU A 331 2.29 -25.76 20.28
N MET A 332 2.58 -25.22 21.47
CA MET A 332 1.61 -25.13 22.57
C MET A 332 0.37 -24.30 22.20
N ALA A 333 0.55 -23.20 21.47
CA ALA A 333 -0.55 -22.39 20.96
C ALA A 333 -1.37 -23.17 19.93
N GLY A 334 -0.71 -23.88 19.00
CA GLY A 334 -1.34 -24.68 17.96
C GLY A 334 -2.26 -25.78 18.48
N GLU A 335 -1.93 -26.40 19.61
CA GLU A 335 -2.79 -27.40 20.28
C GLU A 335 -4.16 -26.85 20.70
N LEU A 336 -4.30 -25.52 20.83
CA LEU A 336 -5.57 -24.86 21.15
C LEU A 336 -6.39 -24.50 19.90
N ASN A 337 -5.91 -24.84 18.71
CA ASN A 337 -6.51 -24.50 17.41
C ASN A 337 -6.88 -23.01 17.30
N PRO A 338 -5.88 -22.09 17.36
CA PRO A 338 -6.10 -20.65 17.24
C PRO A 338 -6.50 -20.27 15.82
N ASP A 339 -7.21 -19.16 15.70
CA ASP A 339 -7.24 -18.43 14.43
C ASP A 339 -6.02 -17.50 14.31
N TRP A 340 -5.69 -16.84 15.41
CA TRP A 340 -4.56 -15.91 15.49
C TRP A 340 -3.74 -16.19 16.73
N VAL A 341 -2.44 -15.93 16.63
CA VAL A 341 -1.49 -15.97 17.74
C VAL A 341 -0.92 -14.58 17.94
N ILE A 342 -0.74 -14.17 19.19
CA ILE A 342 0.00 -12.96 19.55
C ILE A 342 1.15 -13.32 20.50
N SER A 343 2.38 -13.04 20.08
CA SER A 343 3.55 -13.13 20.96
C SER A 343 3.55 -11.94 21.90
N ILE A 344 3.82 -12.15 23.18
CA ILE A 344 3.86 -11.08 24.19
C ILE A 344 5.03 -11.35 25.13
N ASP A 345 5.89 -10.35 25.32
CA ASP A 345 6.95 -10.41 26.32
C ASP A 345 6.41 -10.04 27.71
N ALA A 346 7.04 -10.55 28.78
CA ALA A 346 6.54 -10.41 30.15
C ALA A 346 6.46 -8.96 30.67
N ASP A 347 7.15 -8.04 30.00
CA ASP A 347 7.21 -6.60 30.29
C ASP A 347 6.41 -5.75 29.29
N GLU A 348 5.56 -6.38 28.46
CA GLU A 348 4.68 -5.72 27.50
C GLU A 348 3.23 -5.69 27.98
N VAL A 349 2.62 -4.50 27.93
CA VAL A 349 1.21 -4.27 28.26
C VAL A 349 0.51 -3.66 27.06
N PHE A 350 -0.29 -4.46 26.37
CA PHE A 350 -1.06 -4.04 25.19
C PHE A 350 -2.30 -3.25 25.61
N GLU A 351 -2.45 -2.05 25.04
CA GLU A 351 -3.64 -1.23 25.23
C GLU A 351 -4.77 -1.64 24.27
N MET A 352 -5.21 -2.88 24.41
CA MET A 352 -6.21 -3.51 23.55
C MET A 352 -7.33 -4.13 24.38
N ASN A 353 -8.52 -4.19 23.81
CA ASN A 353 -9.66 -4.93 24.37
C ASN A 353 -10.16 -5.97 23.36
N ARG A 354 -11.06 -6.84 23.81
CA ARG A 354 -11.60 -7.92 22.99
C ARG A 354 -12.24 -7.44 21.68
N ASP A 355 -13.04 -6.38 21.74
CA ASP A 355 -13.73 -5.87 20.54
C ASP A 355 -12.73 -5.34 19.50
N ARG A 356 -11.70 -4.61 19.95
CA ARG A 356 -10.63 -4.11 19.08
C ARG A 356 -9.82 -5.26 18.49
N ALA A 357 -9.45 -6.26 19.30
CA ALA A 357 -8.76 -7.46 18.81
C ALA A 357 -9.60 -8.23 17.78
N GLN A 358 -10.91 -8.37 18.00
CA GLN A 358 -11.80 -8.99 17.03
C GLN A 358 -11.85 -8.20 15.72
N ARG A 359 -11.97 -6.86 15.75
CA ARG A 359 -11.93 -6.05 14.52
C ARG A 359 -10.63 -6.23 13.74
N LEU A 360 -9.49 -6.22 14.42
CA LEU A 360 -8.18 -6.43 13.81
C LEU A 360 -8.01 -7.81 13.17
N MET A 361 -8.71 -8.84 13.66
CA MET A 361 -8.70 -10.19 13.05
C MET A 361 -9.66 -10.32 11.85
N HIS A 362 -10.48 -9.30 11.58
CA HIS A 362 -11.48 -9.25 10.51
C HIS A 362 -11.24 -8.11 9.52
N LEU A 363 -9.98 -7.71 9.33
CA LEU A 363 -9.64 -6.73 8.30
C LEU A 363 -10.19 -7.17 6.94
N ASN A 364 -10.77 -6.22 6.21
CA ASN A 364 -11.41 -6.48 4.92
C ASN A 364 -10.44 -7.05 3.91
N ASN A 365 -9.19 -6.58 3.91
CA ASN A 365 -8.14 -7.14 3.07
C ASN A 365 -7.71 -8.51 3.62
N PRO A 366 -8.08 -9.62 2.96
CA PRO A 366 -7.83 -10.94 3.49
C PRO A 366 -6.37 -11.40 3.38
N HIS A 367 -5.53 -10.63 2.66
CA HIS A 367 -4.09 -10.87 2.51
C HIS A 367 -3.27 -10.34 3.68
N ILE A 368 -3.83 -9.47 4.54
CA ILE A 368 -3.17 -9.09 5.79
C ILE A 368 -3.19 -10.29 6.73
N LYS A 369 -1.99 -10.79 7.07
CA LYS A 369 -1.79 -11.93 7.96
C LYS A 369 -1.05 -11.57 9.23
N VAL A 370 -0.45 -10.38 9.28
CA VAL A 370 0.44 -9.97 10.36
C VAL A 370 0.14 -8.54 10.77
N LEU A 371 0.07 -8.32 12.08
CA LEU A 371 -0.17 -7.04 12.71
C LEU A 371 1.03 -6.60 13.54
N GLY A 372 1.45 -5.37 13.30
CA GLY A 372 2.49 -4.66 14.02
C GLY A 372 1.93 -3.64 14.99
N PHE A 373 2.72 -3.28 15.98
CA PHE A 373 2.31 -2.43 17.10
C PHE A 373 3.34 -1.32 17.36
N HIS A 374 3.01 -0.35 18.20
CA HIS A 374 3.92 0.75 18.57
C HIS A 374 4.31 0.67 20.05
N TRP A 375 5.61 0.63 20.32
CA TRP A 375 6.15 0.52 21.67
C TRP A 375 6.42 1.89 22.28
N TYR A 376 6.05 2.02 23.55
CA TYR A 376 6.40 3.14 24.40
C TYR A 376 7.21 2.59 25.56
N THR A 377 8.54 2.71 25.44
CA THR A 377 9.48 2.17 26.42
C THR A 377 9.66 3.17 27.56
N PHE A 378 9.10 2.83 28.72
CA PHE A 378 9.14 3.69 29.90
C PHE A 378 10.53 3.70 30.51
N TRP A 379 10.91 4.87 31.03
CA TRP A 379 12.26 5.11 31.53
C TRP A 379 12.30 5.46 33.03
N GLU A 380 11.13 5.44 33.66
CA GLU A 380 10.91 5.73 35.08
C GLU A 380 9.75 4.87 35.64
N PRO A 381 9.76 4.53 36.94
CA PRO A 381 8.78 3.62 37.55
C PRO A 381 7.33 4.11 37.52
N GLU A 382 7.10 5.43 37.47
CA GLU A 382 5.77 6.02 37.42
C GLU A 382 5.08 5.84 36.06
N HIS A 383 5.81 5.33 35.06
CA HIS A 383 5.38 5.14 33.68
C HIS A 383 4.68 6.38 33.10
N THR A 384 5.20 7.57 33.40
CA THR A 384 4.69 8.84 32.85
C THR A 384 5.54 9.30 31.67
N TRP A 385 6.83 9.02 31.70
CA TRP A 385 7.78 9.37 30.65
C TRP A 385 8.36 8.15 29.94
N PHE A 386 8.31 8.17 28.60
CA PHE A 386 8.92 7.17 27.73
C PHE A 386 10.08 7.76 26.95
N ARG A 387 11.01 6.90 26.53
CA ARG A 387 12.19 7.32 25.77
C ARG A 387 11.85 7.55 24.30
N ALA A 388 12.21 8.72 23.79
CA ALA A 388 11.80 9.22 22.49
C ALA A 388 12.95 9.50 21.51
N ASP A 389 14.21 9.20 21.90
CA ASP A 389 15.39 9.27 21.04
C ASP A 389 15.81 7.89 20.50
N GLY A 390 16.58 7.91 19.42
CA GLY A 390 17.19 6.73 18.82
C GLY A 390 16.17 5.64 18.49
N ILE A 391 16.53 4.39 18.76
CA ILE A 391 15.70 3.21 18.46
C ILE A 391 14.37 3.20 19.23
N PHE A 392 14.28 3.91 20.36
CA PHE A 392 13.09 3.91 21.22
C PHE A 392 12.02 4.89 20.73
N GLY A 393 12.39 5.94 20.00
CA GLY A 393 11.47 6.99 19.54
C GLY A 393 10.53 6.59 18.40
N SER A 394 10.80 5.48 17.73
CA SER A 394 9.99 4.95 16.62
C SER A 394 9.86 3.44 16.67
N MET A 395 9.97 2.86 17.87
CA MET A 395 9.99 1.41 18.05
C MET A 395 8.64 0.81 17.64
N CYS A 396 8.68 -0.05 16.64
CA CYS A 396 7.54 -0.81 16.15
C CYS A 396 7.98 -2.25 15.88
N GLY A 397 7.02 -3.18 15.88
CA GLY A 397 7.30 -4.60 15.82
C GLY A 397 6.06 -5.43 15.55
N TYR A 398 6.24 -6.52 14.81
CA TYR A 398 5.17 -7.48 14.53
C TYR A 398 5.04 -8.49 15.68
N ARG A 399 3.81 -8.70 16.15
CA ARG A 399 3.52 -9.58 17.30
C ARG A 399 2.33 -10.50 17.08
N MET A 400 1.34 -10.07 16.30
CA MET A 400 0.08 -10.80 16.11
C MET A 400 -0.03 -11.28 14.67
N TYR A 401 -0.36 -12.56 14.46
CA TYR A 401 -0.35 -13.17 13.14
C TYR A 401 -1.38 -14.30 13.00
N ARG A 402 -1.81 -14.54 11.75
CA ARG A 402 -2.71 -15.64 11.39
C ARG A 402 -1.98 -16.97 11.60
N TRP A 403 -2.63 -17.86 12.33
CA TRP A 403 -2.14 -19.21 12.56
C TRP A 403 -2.26 -20.07 11.30
N HIS A 404 -1.20 -20.80 10.99
CA HIS A 404 -1.22 -21.90 10.03
C HIS A 404 -0.46 -23.11 10.58
N PRO A 405 -0.92 -24.34 10.29
CA PRO A 405 -0.14 -25.54 10.55
C PRO A 405 1.25 -25.43 9.91
N HIS A 406 2.27 -25.95 10.59
CA HIS A 406 3.68 -25.98 10.13
C HIS A 406 4.41 -24.63 10.11
N GLN A 407 3.81 -23.54 10.61
CA GLN A 407 4.55 -22.31 10.85
C GLN A 407 5.70 -22.53 11.85
N ARG A 408 6.87 -21.94 11.56
CA ARG A 408 8.04 -21.96 12.42
C ARG A 408 8.76 -20.62 12.38
N ILE A 409 9.40 -20.28 13.49
CA ILE A 409 10.35 -19.17 13.57
C ILE A 409 11.71 -19.72 13.17
N VAL A 410 12.22 -19.24 12.04
CA VAL A 410 13.49 -19.70 11.44
C VAL A 410 14.65 -18.73 11.69
N ASP A 411 14.33 -17.45 11.90
CA ASP A 411 15.30 -16.38 12.14
C ASP A 411 16.05 -16.54 13.47
N GLY A 412 17.21 -15.90 13.58
CA GLY A 412 18.03 -15.85 14.79
C GLY A 412 19.53 -16.04 14.51
N THR A 413 20.37 -15.71 15.49
CA THR A 413 21.81 -15.98 15.43
C THR A 413 22.11 -17.46 15.72
N GLU A 414 23.36 -17.89 15.51
CA GLU A 414 23.80 -19.25 15.84
C GLU A 414 23.65 -19.55 17.34
N GLU A 415 23.76 -18.52 18.18
CA GLU A 415 23.57 -18.57 19.63
C GLU A 415 22.09 -18.57 20.05
N GLY A 416 21.16 -18.53 19.10
CA GLY A 416 19.71 -18.52 19.37
C GLY A 416 19.19 -17.19 19.92
N LEU A 417 19.88 -16.08 19.66
CA LEU A 417 19.43 -14.71 19.96
C LEU A 417 18.76 -14.06 18.76
N HIS A 418 18.04 -12.96 19.01
CA HIS A 418 17.47 -12.07 17.97
C HIS A 418 16.58 -12.80 16.97
N CYS A 419 15.87 -13.82 17.43
CA CYS A 419 14.89 -14.49 16.59
C CYS A 419 13.62 -13.64 16.49
N GLY A 420 12.92 -13.75 15.35
CA GLY A 420 11.68 -13.03 15.13
C GLY A 420 10.60 -13.40 16.15
N ASN A 421 9.72 -12.44 16.46
CA ASN A 421 8.55 -12.69 17.32
C ASN A 421 7.39 -13.38 16.60
N ILE A 422 7.52 -13.56 15.28
CA ILE A 422 6.51 -14.13 14.40
C ILE A 422 7.19 -15.08 13.39
N PRO A 423 6.45 -16.05 12.81
CA PRO A 423 6.90 -16.79 11.63
C PRO A 423 7.20 -15.89 10.43
N GLN A 424 7.82 -16.44 9.38
CA GLN A 424 8.14 -15.68 8.18
C GLN A 424 6.89 -15.41 7.32
N PHE A 425 6.64 -14.13 7.04
CA PHE A 425 5.59 -13.66 6.11
C PHE A 425 6.17 -12.67 5.10
N SER A 426 5.57 -12.58 3.91
CA SER A 426 5.96 -11.58 2.91
C SER A 426 5.61 -10.16 3.40
N GLU A 427 6.28 -9.15 2.87
CA GLU A 427 6.05 -7.75 3.26
C GLU A 427 4.61 -7.30 3.00
N GLY A 428 4.02 -7.70 1.87
CA GLY A 428 2.64 -7.37 1.52
C GLY A 428 1.56 -7.97 2.44
N ALA A 429 1.92 -8.94 3.30
CA ALA A 429 1.01 -9.52 4.28
C ALA A 429 1.04 -8.80 5.65
N ARG A 430 1.88 -7.77 5.80
CA ARG A 430 2.13 -7.07 7.07
C ARG A 430 1.40 -5.73 7.11
N HIS A 431 0.84 -5.41 8.28
CA HIS A 431 0.14 -4.15 8.51
C HIS A 431 0.44 -3.64 9.92
N TYR A 432 0.73 -2.35 10.08
CA TYR A 432 0.91 -1.74 11.41
C TYR A 432 -0.43 -1.23 11.93
N THR A 433 -0.66 -1.45 13.22
CA THR A 433 -1.82 -0.96 13.96
C THR A 433 -1.42 0.25 14.79
N ASP A 434 -2.41 0.98 15.27
CA ASP A 434 -2.30 2.07 16.24
C ASP A 434 -2.21 1.60 17.69
N ILE A 435 -2.35 0.30 17.91
CA ILE A 435 -2.36 -0.25 19.25
C ILE A 435 -0.98 -0.04 19.88
N ARG A 436 -1.04 0.62 21.03
CA ARG A 436 0.13 0.96 21.81
C ARG A 436 0.48 -0.18 22.75
N VAL A 437 1.77 -0.41 22.87
CA VAL A 437 2.36 -1.36 23.81
C VAL A 437 3.16 -0.55 24.80
N ARG A 438 2.72 -0.56 26.06
CA ARG A 438 3.52 -0.02 27.16
C ARG A 438 4.61 -1.05 27.48
N HIS A 439 5.86 -0.63 27.39
CA HIS A 439 7.01 -1.52 27.58
C HIS A 439 7.75 -1.13 28.85
N LEU A 440 7.61 -1.97 29.85
CA LEU A 440 7.85 -1.63 31.25
C LEU A 440 9.25 -2.04 31.74
N GLY A 441 9.94 -2.97 31.07
CA GLY A 441 11.18 -3.58 31.58
C GLY A 441 12.44 -2.73 31.47
N TYR A 442 12.29 -1.41 31.36
CA TYR A 442 13.37 -0.41 31.18
C TYR A 442 13.23 0.77 32.14
N ASP A 443 12.18 0.78 32.95
CA ASP A 443 11.82 1.88 33.85
C ASP A 443 12.84 2.08 34.99
N ARG A 444 13.60 1.04 35.36
CA ARG A 444 14.67 1.09 36.37
C ARG A 444 16.07 0.93 35.78
N GLU A 445 17.03 1.66 36.33
CA GLU A 445 18.43 1.65 35.85
C GLU A 445 19.13 0.30 36.09
N ASP A 446 18.86 -0.36 37.22
CA ASP A 446 19.43 -1.67 37.54
C ASP A 446 18.99 -2.74 36.52
N LEU A 447 17.72 -2.72 36.11
CA LEU A 447 17.19 -3.61 35.05
C LEU A 447 17.87 -3.35 33.70
N ARG A 448 18.02 -2.08 33.32
CA ARG A 448 18.71 -1.69 32.07
C ARG A 448 20.17 -2.14 32.06
N ARG A 449 20.88 -2.00 33.19
CA ARG A 449 22.27 -2.48 33.35
C ARG A 449 22.35 -4.01 33.28
N ALA A 450 21.41 -4.72 33.91
CA ALA A 450 21.36 -6.18 33.83
C ALA A 450 21.14 -6.67 32.39
N LYS A 451 20.21 -6.04 31.63
CA LYS A 451 20.00 -6.33 30.21
C LYS A 451 21.28 -6.03 29.39
N TYR A 452 21.93 -4.90 29.64
CA TYR A 452 23.20 -4.53 28.99
C TYR A 452 24.31 -5.57 29.21
N ASP A 453 24.53 -6.00 30.46
CA ASP A 453 25.55 -6.97 30.81
C ASP A 453 25.24 -8.37 30.25
N PHE A 454 23.96 -8.74 30.19
CA PHE A 454 23.51 -9.98 29.56
C PHE A 454 23.83 -9.99 28.06
N TYR A 455 23.38 -8.97 27.33
CA TYR A 455 23.57 -8.91 25.88
C TYR A 455 25.05 -8.85 25.49
N ARG A 456 25.86 -8.08 26.22
CA ARG A 456 27.32 -8.04 25.98
C ARG A 456 28.03 -9.37 26.20
N ARG A 457 27.48 -10.24 27.05
CA ARG A 457 28.03 -11.56 27.33
C ARG A 457 27.61 -12.58 26.29
N MET A 458 26.35 -12.52 25.87
CA MET A 458 25.70 -13.53 25.03
C MET A 458 25.89 -13.24 23.54
N ASP A 459 25.73 -11.99 23.12
CA ASP A 459 25.86 -11.57 21.73
C ASP A 459 27.30 -11.12 21.43
N LYS A 460 28.06 -12.02 20.81
CA LYS A 460 29.47 -11.78 20.47
C LYS A 460 29.66 -10.93 19.22
N ASN A 461 28.62 -10.77 18.40
CA ASN A 461 28.70 -10.07 17.12
C ASN A 461 27.39 -9.32 16.83
N PRO A 462 27.09 -8.26 17.60
CA PRO A 462 25.85 -7.51 17.45
C PRO A 462 25.78 -6.89 16.05
N ARG A 463 24.68 -7.17 15.35
CA ARG A 463 24.42 -6.61 14.03
C ARG A 463 23.49 -5.41 14.17
N ALA A 464 23.90 -4.27 13.61
CA ALA A 464 23.12 -3.04 13.68
C ALA A 464 21.69 -3.19 13.12
N GLU A 465 21.50 -4.08 12.15
CA GLU A 465 20.20 -4.42 11.58
C GLU A 465 19.24 -5.12 12.56
N LEU A 466 19.76 -5.83 13.57
CA LEU A 466 18.96 -6.56 14.55
C LEU A 466 18.75 -5.76 15.84
N VAL A 467 19.77 -5.02 16.27
CA VAL A 467 19.77 -4.34 17.59
C VAL A 467 19.69 -2.82 17.48
N GLY A 468 19.64 -2.29 16.26
CA GLY A 468 19.53 -0.87 15.95
C GLY A 468 20.78 -0.04 16.22
N ASN A 469 21.89 -0.67 16.59
CA ASN A 469 23.20 -0.04 16.83
C ASN A 469 24.34 -1.09 16.74
N THR A 470 25.60 -0.68 16.67
CA THR A 470 26.75 -1.61 16.69
C THR A 470 27.09 -2.11 18.10
N THR A 471 26.47 -1.53 19.14
CA THR A 471 26.61 -1.92 20.54
C THR A 471 25.28 -1.79 21.31
N TYR A 472 25.24 -2.30 22.54
CA TYR A 472 24.10 -2.16 23.44
C TYR A 472 24.14 -0.89 24.32
N ASP A 473 25.06 0.05 24.06
CA ASP A 473 25.27 1.22 24.93
C ASP A 473 24.04 2.13 25.01
N HIS A 474 23.14 2.03 24.03
CA HIS A 474 21.85 2.69 24.07
C HIS A 474 21.05 2.32 25.32
N LEU A 475 21.19 1.12 25.91
CA LEU A 475 20.49 0.71 27.14
C LEU A 475 20.89 1.54 28.37
N ILE A 476 22.13 2.04 28.39
CA ILE A 476 22.73 2.74 29.54
C ILE A 476 23.21 4.17 29.18
N SER A 477 22.71 4.72 28.08
CA SER A 477 23.11 6.05 27.61
C SER A 477 22.87 7.13 28.69
N PRO A 478 23.85 7.99 28.97
CA PRO A 478 23.66 9.12 29.88
C PRO A 478 22.85 10.26 29.26
N THR A 479 22.73 10.27 27.93
CA THR A 479 21.96 11.26 27.17
C THR A 479 20.72 10.60 26.60
N ILE A 480 19.56 11.07 27.02
CA ILE A 480 18.25 10.56 26.64
C ILE A 480 17.29 11.71 26.35
N MET A 481 16.30 11.47 25.50
CA MET A 481 15.17 12.37 25.31
C MET A 481 13.92 11.65 25.83
N LEU A 482 13.26 12.24 26.81
CA LEU A 482 12.00 11.72 27.34
C LEU A 482 10.81 12.49 26.79
N ARG A 483 9.69 11.79 26.58
CA ARG A 483 8.38 12.37 26.25
C ARG A 483 7.31 11.83 27.17
N ARG A 484 6.31 12.66 27.45
CA ARG A 484 5.19 12.30 28.31
C ARG A 484 4.23 11.37 27.56
N TYR A 485 3.77 10.32 28.23
CA TYR A 485 2.80 9.38 27.67
C TYR A 485 1.37 9.92 27.77
N GLN A 486 0.59 9.83 26.67
CA GLN A 486 -0.80 10.30 26.59
C GLN A 486 -1.75 9.18 26.10
N LYS A 487 -2.91 9.01 26.76
CA LYS A 487 -3.83 7.88 26.52
C LYS A 487 -4.76 8.01 25.31
N ARG A 488 -4.87 9.18 24.67
CA ARG A 488 -5.59 9.39 23.41
C ARG A 488 -4.83 10.41 22.59
N HIS A 489 -4.87 10.29 21.27
CA HIS A 489 -4.25 11.27 20.38
C HIS A 489 -5.14 12.50 20.22
N GLY A 490 -6.45 12.32 20.42
CA GLY A 490 -7.43 13.38 20.34
C GLY A 490 -7.62 13.84 18.90
N LEU A 491 -7.63 12.92 17.93
CA LEU A 491 -7.68 13.21 16.50
C LEU A 491 -8.90 12.58 15.82
N ALA A 492 -9.71 13.40 15.14
CA ALA A 492 -10.77 12.95 14.26
C ALA A 492 -10.38 13.15 12.78
N LEU A 493 -10.62 12.14 11.94
CA LEU A 493 -10.61 12.28 10.49
C LEU A 493 -11.99 12.78 10.03
N CYS A 494 -12.04 13.99 9.49
CA CYS A 494 -13.26 14.57 8.93
C CYS A 494 -13.15 14.66 7.41
N MET A 495 -14.15 14.15 6.70
CA MET A 495 -14.11 14.13 5.23
C MET A 495 -15.49 14.23 4.60
N ILE A 496 -15.49 14.62 3.33
CA ILE A 496 -16.64 14.56 2.44
C ILE A 496 -16.34 13.55 1.32
N THR A 497 -17.37 12.88 0.81
CA THR A 497 -17.18 11.92 -0.29
C THR A 497 -18.33 11.98 -1.30
N LYS A 498 -18.03 11.56 -2.53
CA LYS A 498 -19.01 11.33 -3.60
C LYS A 498 -18.44 10.40 -4.65
N ASN A 499 -19.03 9.22 -4.78
CA ASN A 499 -18.65 8.23 -5.77
C ASN A 499 -17.14 7.88 -5.75
N GLU A 500 -16.62 7.48 -4.60
CA GLU A 500 -15.20 7.17 -4.38
C GLU A 500 -15.02 5.69 -3.98
N ASP A 501 -15.94 4.80 -4.39
CA ASP A 501 -15.91 3.37 -4.05
C ASP A 501 -14.58 2.67 -4.43
N GLU A 502 -13.94 3.08 -5.52
CA GLU A 502 -12.65 2.57 -5.98
C GLU A 502 -11.50 2.82 -4.97
N ARG A 503 -11.57 3.91 -4.19
CA ARG A 503 -10.47 4.43 -3.37
C ARG A 503 -10.77 4.46 -1.88
N LEU A 504 -12.03 4.69 -1.51
CA LEU A 504 -12.44 4.97 -0.13
C LEU A 504 -12.05 3.85 0.82
N GLU A 505 -12.23 2.58 0.43
CA GLU A 505 -11.88 1.45 1.30
C GLU A 505 -10.39 1.42 1.61
N ALA A 506 -9.53 1.56 0.58
CA ALA A 506 -8.08 1.55 0.77
C ALA A 506 -7.61 2.75 1.60
N PHE A 507 -8.22 3.93 1.36
CA PHE A 507 -7.98 5.13 2.13
C PHE A 507 -8.37 4.93 3.61
N LEU A 508 -9.58 4.47 3.90
CA LEU A 508 -10.03 4.28 5.28
C LEU A 508 -9.27 3.16 6.01
N ASP A 509 -8.89 2.07 5.32
CA ASP A 509 -7.99 1.04 5.87
C ASP A 509 -6.63 1.62 6.27
N GLU A 510 -6.12 2.59 5.50
CA GLU A 510 -4.86 3.27 5.82
C GLU A 510 -4.99 4.21 7.02
N TRP A 511 -6.09 4.97 7.12
CA TRP A 511 -6.25 6.00 8.13
C TRP A 511 -6.89 5.52 9.45
N GLN A 512 -7.73 4.49 9.42
CA GLN A 512 -8.46 3.99 10.60
C GLN A 512 -7.56 3.70 11.81
N PRO A 513 -6.32 3.19 11.67
CA PRO A 513 -5.44 3.06 12.82
C PRO A 513 -5.12 4.44 13.44
N PHE A 514 -4.80 5.45 12.65
CA PHE A 514 -4.15 6.68 13.15
C PHE A 514 -5.11 7.74 13.70
N VAL A 515 -6.41 7.49 13.67
CA VAL A 515 -7.41 8.42 14.18
C VAL A 515 -8.27 7.76 15.25
N ASP A 516 -8.64 8.54 16.26
CA ASP A 516 -9.54 8.06 17.33
C ASP A 516 -11.00 7.95 16.81
N GLU A 517 -11.29 8.64 15.70
CA GLU A 517 -12.63 8.88 15.19
C GLU A 517 -12.61 9.17 13.68
N ILE A 518 -13.65 8.71 12.95
CA ILE A 518 -13.88 9.03 11.53
C ILE A 518 -15.29 9.62 11.40
N CYS A 519 -15.38 10.81 10.80
CA CYS A 519 -16.62 11.54 10.53
C CYS A 519 -16.74 11.80 9.03
N LEU A 520 -17.79 11.25 8.40
CA LEU A 520 -17.92 11.25 6.93
C LEU A 520 -19.28 11.81 6.49
N VAL A 521 -19.25 12.77 5.57
CA VAL A 521 -20.45 13.29 4.92
C VAL A 521 -20.50 12.84 3.45
N ASP A 522 -21.52 12.06 3.11
CA ASP A 522 -21.81 11.67 1.74
C ASP A 522 -22.59 12.77 1.03
N THR A 523 -22.03 13.29 -0.07
CA THR A 523 -22.60 14.40 -0.83
C THR A 523 -23.47 13.94 -2.01
N GLY A 524 -24.01 12.72 -1.92
CA GLY A 524 -24.90 12.13 -2.91
C GLY A 524 -24.24 11.08 -3.77
N SER A 525 -23.58 10.08 -3.17
CA SER A 525 -23.07 8.93 -3.90
C SER A 525 -24.19 8.05 -4.45
N THR A 526 -23.95 7.50 -5.63
CA THR A 526 -24.82 6.58 -6.38
C THR A 526 -24.21 5.19 -6.54
N ASP A 527 -22.98 5.00 -6.07
CA ASP A 527 -22.24 3.74 -6.04
C ASP A 527 -22.13 3.19 -4.60
N ASP A 528 -21.20 2.25 -4.38
CA ASP A 528 -21.05 1.52 -3.12
C ASP A 528 -20.32 2.32 -2.02
N THR A 529 -19.97 3.59 -2.27
CA THR A 529 -19.24 4.46 -1.33
C THR A 529 -19.82 4.44 0.08
N LEU A 530 -21.14 4.52 0.21
CA LEU A 530 -21.82 4.52 1.51
C LEU A 530 -21.88 3.17 2.19
N GLU A 531 -21.90 2.08 1.43
CA GLU A 531 -21.78 0.75 2.01
C GLU A 531 -20.37 0.57 2.57
N ILE A 532 -19.35 0.97 1.81
CA ILE A 532 -17.95 0.96 2.22
C ILE A 532 -17.77 1.76 3.52
N ALA A 533 -18.21 3.02 3.56
CA ALA A 533 -18.05 3.89 4.73
C ALA A 533 -18.61 3.30 6.04
N ARG A 534 -19.76 2.61 5.98
CA ARG A 534 -20.43 2.01 7.14
C ARG A 534 -19.62 0.89 7.80
N HIS A 535 -18.61 0.34 7.12
CA HIS A 535 -17.70 -0.62 7.73
C HIS A 535 -16.71 0.04 8.70
N PHE A 536 -16.45 1.33 8.55
CA PHE A 536 -15.38 2.03 9.28
C PHE A 536 -15.92 2.91 10.40
N THR A 537 -17.11 3.47 10.25
CA THR A 537 -17.69 4.38 11.23
C THR A 537 -19.22 4.39 11.16
N ASP A 538 -19.84 4.64 12.32
CA ASP A 538 -21.28 4.92 12.42
C ASP A 538 -21.58 6.43 12.26
N LYS A 539 -20.55 7.31 12.27
CA LYS A 539 -20.68 8.76 12.13
C LYS A 539 -20.72 9.17 10.66
N ILE A 540 -21.83 8.80 10.01
CA ILE A 540 -22.08 9.07 8.59
C ILE A 540 -23.35 9.90 8.42
N GLU A 541 -23.24 11.02 7.70
CA GLU A 541 -24.39 11.84 7.32
C GLU A 541 -24.55 11.88 5.79
N ARG A 542 -25.78 11.80 5.30
CA ARG A 542 -26.09 12.11 3.88
C ARG A 542 -26.48 13.57 3.75
N PHE A 543 -25.81 14.28 2.86
CA PHE A 543 -26.07 15.67 2.57
C PHE A 543 -26.33 15.88 1.07
N SER A 544 -27.59 16.20 0.72
CA SER A 544 -27.96 16.52 -0.66
C SER A 544 -27.62 17.98 -0.96
N MET A 545 -26.47 18.21 -1.58
CA MET A 545 -26.02 19.55 -1.96
C MET A 545 -26.99 20.23 -2.95
N ARG A 546 -27.27 21.51 -2.75
CA ARG A 546 -27.89 22.42 -3.72
C ARG A 546 -26.81 23.32 -4.32
N GLY A 547 -26.23 22.94 -5.46
CA GLY A 547 -25.03 23.60 -6.01
C GLY A 547 -23.74 23.09 -5.36
N LEU A 548 -22.66 23.90 -5.33
CA LEU A 548 -21.42 23.57 -4.62
C LEU A 548 -21.49 24.12 -3.18
N GLN A 549 -22.01 23.33 -2.25
CA GLN A 549 -22.04 23.60 -0.80
C GLN A 549 -20.95 22.79 -0.07
N LEU A 550 -19.71 22.87 -0.54
CA LEU A 550 -18.60 22.04 -0.04
C LEU A 550 -18.20 22.44 1.38
N ASP A 551 -18.23 23.74 1.69
CA ASP A 551 -18.01 24.27 3.04
C ASP A 551 -19.05 23.75 4.04
N GLU A 552 -20.33 23.77 3.68
CA GLU A 552 -21.40 23.21 4.53
C GLU A 552 -21.18 21.71 4.79
N ALA A 553 -20.84 20.95 3.75
CA ALA A 553 -20.57 19.52 3.88
C ALA A 553 -19.36 19.23 4.80
N ARG A 554 -18.24 19.96 4.62
CA ARG A 554 -17.06 19.81 5.50
C ARG A 554 -17.35 20.24 6.93
N ASN A 555 -18.10 21.31 7.14
CA ASN A 555 -18.49 21.76 8.48
C ASN A 555 -19.43 20.78 9.18
N ARG A 556 -20.32 20.10 8.45
CA ARG A 556 -21.14 18.99 8.99
C ARG A 556 -20.26 17.83 9.44
N ALA A 557 -19.23 17.47 8.66
CA ALA A 557 -18.26 16.45 9.05
C ALA A 557 -17.53 16.85 10.36
N ASN A 558 -17.04 18.09 10.43
CA ASN A 558 -16.38 18.63 11.63
C ASN A 558 -17.30 18.63 12.86
N ALA A 559 -18.58 18.97 12.69
CA ALA A 559 -19.54 19.01 13.80
C ALA A 559 -19.89 17.63 14.39
N MET A 560 -19.59 16.55 13.66
CA MET A 560 -19.73 15.19 14.19
C MET A 560 -18.56 14.78 15.08
N ALA A 561 -17.41 15.47 15.02
CA ALA A 561 -16.20 15.09 15.74
C ALA A 561 -16.24 15.49 17.22
N ASP A 562 -15.89 14.55 18.10
CA ASP A 562 -15.76 14.73 19.55
C ASP A 562 -14.29 14.91 19.99
N MET A 563 -13.35 14.90 19.04
CA MET A 563 -11.91 15.01 19.29
C MET A 563 -11.41 16.46 19.29
N PRO A 564 -10.38 16.81 20.08
CA PRO A 564 -9.83 18.18 20.15
C PRO A 564 -9.09 18.64 18.89
N TRP A 565 -8.68 17.72 18.03
CA TRP A 565 -8.07 17.99 16.73
C TRP A 565 -8.87 17.35 15.60
N ILE A 566 -8.99 18.08 14.50
CA ILE A 566 -9.57 17.61 13.25
C ILE A 566 -8.46 17.54 12.19
N LEU A 567 -8.37 16.39 11.54
CA LEU A 567 -7.63 16.17 10.31
C LEU A 567 -8.63 16.12 9.15
N SER A 568 -8.50 17.02 8.19
CA SER A 568 -9.28 17.00 6.94
C SER A 568 -8.44 16.38 5.83
N MET A 569 -8.91 15.28 5.24
CA MET A 569 -8.27 14.61 4.10
C MET A 569 -9.32 14.11 3.12
N ASP A 570 -8.96 14.04 1.85
CA ASP A 570 -9.83 13.52 0.78
C ASP A 570 -9.36 12.12 0.30
N PRO A 571 -10.25 11.25 -0.24
CA PRO A 571 -9.89 9.90 -0.70
C PRO A 571 -8.82 9.83 -1.81
N ASP A 572 -8.52 10.94 -2.47
CA ASP A 572 -7.47 11.06 -3.49
C ASP A 572 -6.14 11.62 -2.95
N GLU A 573 -6.01 11.71 -1.62
CA GLU A 573 -4.82 12.13 -0.89
C GLU A 573 -4.23 10.97 -0.06
N THR A 574 -2.90 10.90 0.03
CA THR A 574 -2.16 9.96 0.89
C THR A 574 -0.92 10.63 1.50
N ILE A 575 -0.39 10.06 2.58
CA ILE A 575 0.91 10.46 3.15
C ILE A 575 1.86 9.27 3.18
N ASP A 576 3.17 9.53 3.18
CA ASP A 576 4.14 8.46 3.39
C ASP A 576 3.93 7.86 4.79
N ARG A 577 3.79 6.53 4.87
CA ARG A 577 3.59 5.82 6.14
C ARG A 577 4.70 6.08 7.15
N GLY A 578 5.93 6.35 6.68
CA GLY A 578 7.03 6.76 7.54
C GLY A 578 6.80 8.08 8.27
N GLN A 579 5.90 8.93 7.77
CA GLN A 579 5.56 10.24 8.32
C GLN A 579 4.38 10.21 9.31
N LEU A 580 3.59 9.13 9.36
CA LEU A 580 2.44 9.00 10.28
C LEU A 580 2.80 9.23 11.75
N PRO A 581 3.95 8.75 12.29
CA PRO A 581 4.36 9.08 13.65
C PRO A 581 4.60 10.57 13.89
N LEU A 582 4.94 11.35 12.85
CA LEU A 582 5.11 12.81 12.96
C LEU A 582 3.79 13.50 13.23
N LEU A 583 2.70 13.03 12.61
CA LEU A 583 1.36 13.60 12.76
C LEU A 583 0.95 13.64 14.23
N HIS A 584 1.17 12.55 14.98
CA HIS A 584 0.86 12.50 16.40
C HIS A 584 1.74 13.44 17.25
N ARG A 585 2.99 13.71 16.85
CA ARG A 585 3.84 14.68 17.56
C ARG A 585 3.31 16.10 17.48
N LEU A 586 2.58 16.43 16.41
CA LEU A 586 1.95 17.74 16.25
C LEU A 586 0.83 17.94 17.28
N LEU A 587 0.11 16.87 17.62
CA LEU A 587 -1.02 16.91 18.55
C LEU A 587 -0.59 17.25 20.00
N ASP A 588 0.66 16.93 20.35
CA ASP A 588 1.25 17.20 21.66
C ASP A 588 1.53 18.70 21.91
N ASN A 589 1.62 19.51 20.85
CA ASN A 589 1.89 20.93 21.00
C ASN A 589 0.61 21.68 21.40
N PRO A 590 0.54 22.30 22.60
CA PRO A 590 -0.62 23.05 23.01
C PRO A 590 -0.77 24.40 22.28
N GLU A 591 0.31 24.94 21.71
CA GLU A 591 0.38 26.33 21.22
C GLU A 591 -0.36 26.61 19.90
N PRO A 592 -0.23 25.79 18.83
CA PRO A 592 -0.82 26.13 17.54
C PRO A 592 -2.33 25.90 17.52
N HIS A 593 -3.01 26.75 16.75
CA HIS A 593 -4.41 26.60 16.39
C HIS A 593 -4.56 25.65 15.19
N ALA A 594 -3.56 25.61 14.30
CA ALA A 594 -3.56 24.78 13.12
C ALA A 594 -2.15 24.47 12.61
N TYR A 595 -2.07 23.43 11.77
CA TYR A 595 -0.88 23.04 11.04
C TYR A 595 -1.11 23.06 9.53
N SER A 596 -0.18 23.68 8.81
CA SER A 596 -0.12 23.64 7.35
C SER A 596 0.70 22.46 6.85
N PHE A 597 0.26 21.88 5.74
CA PHE A 597 0.89 20.75 5.08
C PHE A 597 1.35 21.19 3.70
N GLU A 598 2.47 20.61 3.27
CA GLU A 598 2.90 20.73 1.89
C GLU A 598 2.16 19.68 1.07
N VAL A 599 1.39 20.11 0.07
CA VAL A 599 0.59 19.24 -0.79
C VAL A 599 1.27 19.17 -2.16
N ALA A 600 1.78 18.00 -2.52
CA ALA A 600 2.33 17.70 -3.83
C ALA A 600 1.20 17.29 -4.78
N ASN A 601 0.78 18.21 -5.64
CA ASN A 601 -0.31 18.02 -6.60
C ASN A 601 0.23 17.39 -7.89
N HIS A 602 -0.03 16.10 -8.09
CA HIS A 602 0.46 15.33 -9.25
C HIS A 602 -0.36 15.65 -10.51
N GLN A 603 0.33 16.01 -11.59
CA GLN A 603 -0.27 16.33 -12.88
C GLN A 603 0.19 15.34 -13.96
N LYS A 604 -0.54 15.30 -15.06
CA LYS A 604 -0.23 14.42 -16.19
C LYS A 604 0.98 15.00 -16.95
N ASP A 605 2.02 14.19 -17.13
CA ASP A 605 3.23 14.49 -17.90
C ASP A 605 4.15 15.61 -17.33
N ASP A 606 3.83 16.17 -16.16
CA ASP A 606 4.56 17.26 -15.49
C ASP A 606 4.95 16.91 -14.03
N PRO A 607 6.02 17.50 -13.48
CA PRO A 607 6.37 17.34 -12.08
C PRO A 607 5.28 17.90 -11.14
N PRO A 608 5.17 17.38 -9.90
CA PRO A 608 4.16 17.85 -8.95
C PRO A 608 4.28 19.35 -8.65
N VAL A 609 3.13 20.01 -8.52
CA VAL A 609 3.07 21.40 -8.05
C VAL A 609 2.81 21.40 -6.55
N HIS A 610 3.68 22.07 -5.81
CA HIS A 610 3.62 22.11 -4.35
C HIS A 610 2.80 23.30 -3.88
N THR A 611 1.79 23.05 -3.06
CA THR A 611 0.97 24.07 -2.39
C THR A 611 1.02 23.91 -0.88
N LEU A 612 0.66 24.96 -0.14
CA LEU A 612 0.47 24.87 1.31
C LEU A 612 -1.02 24.91 1.61
N ALA A 613 -1.49 23.99 2.46
CA ALA A 613 -2.89 23.93 2.89
C ALA A 613 -2.98 23.56 4.37
N VAL A 614 -3.88 24.20 5.12
CA VAL A 614 -4.21 23.75 6.48
C VAL A 614 -5.04 22.47 6.41
N ARG A 615 -4.52 21.40 7.02
CA ARG A 615 -5.18 20.08 7.05
C ARG A 615 -5.42 19.56 8.46
N LEU A 616 -4.71 20.09 9.46
CA LEU A 616 -4.88 19.74 10.88
C LEU A 616 -5.17 21.00 11.69
N PHE A 617 -6.28 21.03 12.44
CA PHE A 617 -6.69 22.22 13.20
C PHE A 617 -7.49 21.85 14.45
N ARG A 618 -7.55 22.77 15.42
CA ARG A 618 -8.32 22.58 16.66
C ARG A 618 -9.81 22.46 16.34
N ASN A 619 -10.48 21.52 17.00
CA ASN A 619 -11.93 21.41 16.94
C ASN A 619 -12.58 22.49 17.82
N GLN A 620 -12.72 23.68 17.24
CA GLN A 620 -13.30 24.85 17.89
C GLN A 620 -14.35 25.46 16.96
N PRO A 621 -15.53 25.89 17.46
CA PRO A 621 -16.58 26.49 16.63
C PRO A 621 -16.11 27.69 15.79
N GLU A 622 -15.11 28.43 16.27
CA GLU A 622 -14.50 29.56 15.60
C GLU A 622 -13.74 29.16 14.33
N ILE A 623 -13.27 27.90 14.23
CA ILE A 623 -12.53 27.37 13.09
C ILE A 623 -13.47 26.55 12.20
N HIS A 624 -13.84 27.11 11.05
CA HIS A 624 -14.78 26.49 10.12
C HIS A 624 -14.42 26.80 8.66
N TYR A 625 -14.82 25.90 7.77
CA TYR A 625 -14.77 26.16 6.34
C TYR A 625 -15.73 27.28 5.99
N SER A 626 -15.30 28.16 5.10
CA SER A 626 -16.16 29.21 4.56
C SER A 626 -15.99 29.32 3.06
N ARG A 627 -17.07 29.75 2.39
CA ARG A 627 -17.21 30.00 0.95
C ARG A 627 -17.47 28.72 0.13
N PRO A 628 -18.30 28.81 -0.92
CA PRO A 628 -18.71 27.64 -1.71
C PRO A 628 -17.67 27.14 -2.72
N VAL A 629 -16.61 27.92 -2.98
CA VAL A 629 -15.52 27.57 -3.91
C VAL A 629 -14.18 27.94 -3.26
N HIS A 630 -13.19 27.04 -3.35
CA HIS A 630 -11.93 27.12 -2.60
C HIS A 630 -12.18 27.24 -1.09
N GLU A 631 -13.04 26.35 -0.59
CA GLU A 631 -13.39 26.28 0.81
C GLU A 631 -12.14 26.01 1.65
N THR A 632 -11.84 26.92 2.56
CA THR A 632 -10.62 26.93 3.38
C THR A 632 -10.98 27.28 4.81
N VAL A 633 -10.23 26.72 5.78
CA VAL A 633 -10.38 27.05 7.20
C VAL A 633 -9.56 28.30 7.57
N GLU A 634 -8.56 28.63 6.76
CA GLU A 634 -7.63 29.73 6.92
C GLU A 634 -8.34 31.07 7.16
N GLN A 635 -9.46 31.32 6.46
CA GLN A 635 -10.26 32.54 6.63
C GLN A 635 -10.83 32.70 8.05
N SER A 636 -11.31 31.61 8.63
CA SER A 636 -11.82 31.61 10.01
C SER A 636 -10.68 31.73 11.01
N LEU A 637 -9.55 31.05 10.75
CA LEU A 637 -8.32 31.11 11.55
C LEU A 637 -7.75 32.53 11.63
N TYR A 638 -7.67 33.26 10.52
CA TYR A 638 -7.12 34.63 10.52
C TYR A 638 -7.95 35.65 11.30
N ARG A 639 -9.19 35.31 11.69
CA ARG A 639 -10.02 36.16 12.56
C ARG A 639 -9.72 35.96 14.04
N ILE A 640 -8.98 34.91 14.39
CA ILE A 640 -8.58 34.62 15.77
C ILE A 640 -7.40 35.56 16.13
N PRO A 641 -7.51 36.35 17.23
CA PRO A 641 -6.39 37.14 17.72
C PRO A 641 -5.18 36.26 18.02
N ASP A 642 -3.98 36.69 17.59
CA ASP A 642 -2.72 35.98 17.79
C ASP A 642 -2.73 34.53 17.25
N VAL A 643 -3.42 34.29 16.14
CA VAL A 643 -3.50 32.97 15.50
C VAL A 643 -2.11 32.39 15.23
N GLN A 644 -1.93 31.13 15.60
CA GLN A 644 -0.71 30.36 15.35
C GLN A 644 -0.98 29.23 14.38
N ILE A 645 -0.42 29.36 13.17
CA ILE A 645 -0.40 28.31 12.14
C ILE A 645 1.06 27.91 11.94
N LEU A 646 1.40 26.66 12.26
CA LEU A 646 2.77 26.15 12.15
C LEU A 646 2.90 25.16 10.99
N PRO A 647 4.07 25.06 10.33
CA PRO A 647 4.30 24.00 9.35
C PRO A 647 4.33 22.63 10.03
N SER A 648 3.63 21.65 9.46
CA SER A 648 3.60 20.26 9.95
C SER A 648 4.91 19.52 9.73
N GLY A 649 5.66 19.86 8.67
CA GLY A 649 6.79 19.07 8.18
C GLY A 649 6.37 17.74 7.53
N ILE A 650 5.07 17.56 7.23
CA ILE A 650 4.50 16.38 6.58
C ILE A 650 4.08 16.78 5.16
N GLN A 651 4.32 15.88 4.20
CA GLN A 651 3.94 16.09 2.81
C GLN A 651 2.77 15.18 2.44
N ILE A 652 1.73 15.77 1.83
CA ILE A 652 0.58 15.06 1.29
C ILE A 652 0.77 14.87 -0.21
N GLN A 653 0.53 13.67 -0.71
CA GLN A 653 0.48 13.40 -2.15
C GLN A 653 -0.97 13.48 -2.62
N HIS A 654 -1.27 14.37 -3.56
CA HIS A 654 -2.61 14.57 -4.10
C HIS A 654 -2.69 14.15 -5.56
N PHE A 655 -3.58 13.19 -5.86
CA PHE A 655 -3.73 12.59 -7.19
C PHE A 655 -4.99 13.04 -7.95
N GLY A 656 -5.67 14.09 -7.47
CA GLY A 656 -6.92 14.56 -8.05
C GLY A 656 -6.84 15.04 -9.51
N PHE A 657 -5.65 15.44 -9.98
CA PHE A 657 -5.41 15.96 -11.34
C PHE A 657 -4.95 14.90 -12.36
N LEU A 658 -4.86 13.64 -11.96
CA LEU A 658 -4.58 12.51 -12.86
C LEU A 658 -5.86 11.89 -13.48
N LYS A 659 -7.04 12.47 -13.21
CA LYS A 659 -8.32 12.07 -13.81
C LYS A 659 -8.33 12.41 -15.32
N SER A 660 -9.23 11.81 -16.09
CA SER A 660 -9.28 12.00 -17.55
C SER A 660 -9.44 13.48 -17.94
N ASP A 661 -8.86 13.91 -19.06
CA ASP A 661 -8.88 15.30 -19.53
C ASP A 661 -10.32 15.89 -19.57
N GLN A 662 -11.32 15.06 -19.89
CA GLN A 662 -12.74 15.43 -19.88
C GLN A 662 -13.30 15.72 -18.46
N GLN A 663 -12.90 14.93 -17.46
CA GLN A 663 -13.31 15.13 -16.07
C GLN A 663 -12.66 16.37 -15.45
N VAL A 664 -11.38 16.60 -15.76
CA VAL A 664 -10.67 17.82 -15.33
C VAL A 664 -11.35 19.06 -15.91
N GLN A 665 -11.65 19.07 -17.21
CA GLN A 665 -12.33 20.20 -17.85
C GLN A 665 -13.74 20.43 -17.28
N SER A 666 -14.50 19.35 -17.05
CA SER A 666 -15.84 19.45 -16.45
C SER A 666 -15.80 20.02 -15.02
N LYS A 667 -14.77 19.66 -14.24
CA LYS A 667 -14.53 20.19 -12.89
C LYS A 667 -14.18 21.68 -12.93
N ILE A 668 -13.30 22.10 -13.84
CA ILE A 668 -12.94 23.51 -14.04
C ILE A 668 -14.17 24.34 -14.40
N GLU A 669 -15.00 23.85 -15.34
CA GLU A 669 -16.22 24.54 -15.76
C GLU A 669 -17.23 24.67 -14.63
N ALA A 670 -17.45 23.60 -13.85
CA ALA A 670 -18.34 23.65 -12.69
C ALA A 670 -17.89 24.67 -11.62
N TYR A 671 -16.58 24.76 -11.37
CA TYR A 671 -16.03 25.79 -10.48
C TYR A 671 -16.22 27.19 -11.03
N TYR A 672 -15.98 27.40 -12.33
CA TYR A 672 -16.18 28.71 -12.96
C TYR A 672 -17.64 29.17 -12.84
N GLN A 673 -18.60 28.33 -13.21
CA GLN A 673 -20.03 28.66 -13.15
C GLN A 673 -20.49 28.97 -11.71
N THR A 674 -20.02 28.19 -10.73
CA THR A 674 -20.37 28.42 -9.33
C THR A 674 -19.74 29.70 -8.80
N ASN A 675 -18.46 29.94 -9.08
CA ASN A 675 -17.76 31.14 -8.65
C ASN A 675 -18.40 32.40 -9.26
N LYS A 676 -18.86 32.31 -10.51
CA LYS A 676 -19.67 33.35 -11.16
C LYS A 676 -20.99 33.59 -10.47
N GLN A 677 -21.77 32.53 -10.20
CA GLN A 677 -23.04 32.66 -9.49
C GLN A 677 -22.85 33.26 -8.09
N TYR A 678 -21.79 32.87 -7.39
CA TYR A 678 -21.47 33.40 -6.08
C TYR A 678 -21.08 34.88 -6.14
N ARG A 679 -20.28 35.31 -7.13
CA ARG A 679 -20.00 36.73 -7.38
C ARG A 679 -21.26 37.53 -7.69
N GLU A 680 -22.20 36.95 -8.44
CA GLU A 680 -23.49 37.61 -8.73
C GLU A 680 -24.36 37.74 -7.48
N THR A 681 -24.20 36.83 -6.51
CA THR A 681 -24.94 36.83 -5.24
C THR A 681 -24.28 37.74 -4.19
N PHE A 682 -22.96 37.77 -4.14
CA PHE A 682 -22.12 38.52 -3.19
C PHE A 682 -21.07 39.36 -3.94
N PRO A 683 -21.50 40.41 -4.66
CA PRO A 683 -20.61 41.21 -5.50
C PRO A 683 -19.50 41.94 -4.71
N GLU A 684 -19.69 42.11 -3.40
CA GLU A 684 -18.75 42.75 -2.48
C GLU A 684 -17.60 41.85 -1.98
N ASP A 685 -17.70 40.52 -2.12
CA ASP A 685 -16.58 39.62 -1.75
C ASP A 685 -15.49 39.72 -2.83
N PRO A 686 -14.22 40.05 -2.50
CA PRO A 686 -13.15 40.16 -3.47
C PRO A 686 -12.65 38.81 -4.03
N LEU A 687 -12.86 37.69 -3.33
CA LEU A 687 -12.28 36.40 -3.74
C LEU A 687 -12.86 35.85 -5.05
N PRO A 688 -14.19 35.89 -5.30
CA PRO A 688 -14.77 35.43 -6.56
C PRO A 688 -14.24 36.18 -7.77
N TRP A 689 -13.97 37.48 -7.62
CA TRP A 689 -13.31 38.29 -8.66
C TRP A 689 -11.90 37.79 -8.95
N PHE A 690 -11.11 37.51 -7.90
CA PHE A 690 -9.77 36.93 -8.05
C PHE A 690 -9.78 35.53 -8.70
N ASN A 691 -10.71 34.65 -8.30
CA ASN A 691 -10.81 33.30 -8.87
C ASN A 691 -11.21 33.33 -10.35
N GLU A 692 -12.17 34.19 -10.75
CA GLU A 692 -12.48 34.39 -12.18
C GLU A 692 -11.31 35.02 -12.94
N ALA A 693 -10.55 35.92 -12.31
CA ALA A 693 -9.35 36.49 -12.93
C ALA A 693 -8.31 35.41 -13.25
N LEU A 694 -8.08 34.46 -12.34
CA LEU A 694 -7.21 33.30 -12.59
C LEU A 694 -7.74 32.42 -13.74
N HIS A 695 -9.06 32.21 -13.80
CA HIS A 695 -9.67 31.47 -14.90
C HIS A 695 -9.42 32.15 -16.26
N PHE A 696 -9.66 33.46 -16.35
CA PHE A 696 -9.36 34.22 -17.59
C PHE A 696 -7.87 34.24 -17.92
N LEU A 697 -7.00 34.25 -16.91
CA LEU A 697 -5.57 34.16 -17.11
C LEU A 697 -5.17 32.82 -17.74
N ASN A 698 -5.77 31.71 -17.26
CA ASN A 698 -5.57 30.37 -17.82
C ASN A 698 -6.11 30.24 -19.26
N GLU A 699 -7.21 30.92 -19.58
CA GLU A 699 -7.74 31.00 -20.96
C GLU A 699 -6.93 31.94 -21.87
N GLY A 700 -5.98 32.71 -21.31
CA GLY A 700 -5.16 33.67 -22.04
C GLY A 700 -5.79 35.06 -22.23
N ASP A 701 -6.96 35.34 -21.63
CA ASP A 701 -7.56 36.68 -21.64
C ASP A 701 -6.97 37.57 -20.52
N VAL A 702 -5.71 37.94 -20.73
CA VAL A 702 -4.91 38.78 -19.81
C VAL A 702 -5.57 40.16 -19.54
N ARG A 703 -6.37 40.67 -20.48
CA ARG A 703 -7.06 41.97 -20.29
C ARG A 703 -8.18 41.84 -19.28
N LYS A 704 -9.03 40.82 -19.44
CA LYS A 704 -10.15 40.56 -18.55
C LYS A 704 -9.68 40.11 -17.17
N ALA A 705 -8.64 39.26 -17.12
CA ALA A 705 -7.97 38.87 -15.88
C ALA A 705 -7.49 40.10 -15.09
N GLY A 706 -6.77 41.03 -15.74
CA GLY A 706 -6.30 42.26 -15.10
C GLY A 706 -7.43 43.10 -14.49
N ALA A 707 -8.51 43.31 -15.24
CA ALA A 707 -9.66 44.07 -14.75
C ALA A 707 -10.32 43.42 -13.51
N PHE A 708 -10.39 42.10 -13.48
CA PHE A 708 -10.97 41.37 -12.34
C PHE A 708 -10.02 41.37 -11.13
N PHE A 709 -8.70 41.30 -11.31
CA PHE A 709 -7.74 41.50 -10.23
C PHE A 709 -7.82 42.92 -9.64
N GLU A 710 -7.94 43.94 -10.49
CA GLU A 710 -8.13 45.33 -10.05
C GLU A 710 -9.44 45.49 -9.26
N GLN A 711 -10.53 44.84 -9.71
CA GLN A 711 -11.80 44.85 -8.99
C GLN A 711 -11.71 44.16 -7.63
N ALA A 712 -10.98 43.04 -7.53
CA ALA A 712 -10.74 42.37 -6.24
C ALA A 712 -10.00 43.29 -5.25
N LEU A 713 -9.01 44.06 -5.72
CA LEU A 713 -8.30 45.04 -4.89
C LEU A 713 -9.14 46.26 -4.53
N ALA A 714 -10.03 46.69 -5.42
CA ALA A 714 -10.95 47.79 -5.14
C ALA A 714 -11.93 47.44 -4.00
N LEU A 715 -12.31 46.17 -3.90
CA LEU A 715 -13.17 45.64 -2.84
C LEU A 715 -12.39 45.42 -1.54
N ASP A 716 -11.16 44.89 -1.62
CA ASP A 716 -10.28 44.72 -0.47
C ASP A 716 -8.81 45.01 -0.81
N PRO A 717 -8.30 46.21 -0.46
CA PRO A 717 -6.90 46.57 -0.66
C PRO A 717 -5.91 45.75 0.17
N GLN A 718 -6.37 45.02 1.19
CA GLN A 718 -5.52 44.13 1.99
C GLN A 718 -5.41 42.73 1.37
N PHE A 719 -6.17 42.44 0.31
CA PHE A 719 -6.05 41.18 -0.40
C PHE A 719 -4.77 41.17 -1.26
N LEU A 720 -3.71 40.52 -0.76
CA LEU A 720 -2.37 40.66 -1.34
C LEU A 720 -2.17 39.91 -2.67
N SER A 721 -2.86 38.78 -2.88
CA SER A 721 -2.65 37.90 -4.05
C SER A 721 -2.87 38.56 -5.42
N PRO A 722 -3.91 39.39 -5.64
CA PRO A 722 -4.07 40.16 -6.89
C PRO A 722 -2.88 41.06 -7.24
N TYR A 723 -2.18 41.66 -6.26
CA TYR A 723 -1.04 42.55 -6.53
C TYR A 723 0.09 41.82 -7.25
N ALA A 724 0.40 40.59 -6.83
CA ALA A 724 1.43 39.78 -7.47
C ALA A 724 1.06 39.46 -8.92
N GLN A 725 -0.20 39.07 -9.17
CA GLN A 725 -0.67 38.74 -10.52
C GLN A 725 -0.67 39.98 -11.44
N LEU A 726 -1.13 41.13 -10.95
CA LEU A 726 -1.08 42.39 -11.69
C LEU A 726 0.36 42.83 -11.99
N ALA A 727 1.28 42.67 -11.04
CA ALA A 727 2.69 42.98 -11.27
C ALA A 727 3.26 42.17 -12.44
N TYR A 728 2.98 40.86 -12.51
CA TYR A 728 3.38 40.02 -13.64
C TYR A 728 2.73 40.46 -14.97
N ILE A 729 1.43 40.76 -14.95
CA ILE A 729 0.71 41.23 -16.16
C ILE A 729 1.31 42.55 -16.68
N HIS A 730 1.60 43.50 -15.78
CA HIS A 730 2.17 44.79 -16.16
C HIS A 730 3.62 44.66 -16.63
N GLN A 731 4.41 43.76 -16.03
CA GLN A 731 5.77 43.46 -16.49
C GLN A 731 5.76 42.91 -17.91
N GLU A 732 4.91 41.94 -18.23
CA GLU A 732 4.79 41.41 -19.60
C GLU A 732 4.35 42.48 -20.59
N ARG A 733 3.37 43.31 -20.22
CA ARG A 733 2.94 44.45 -21.07
C ARG A 733 4.10 45.42 -21.31
N ALA A 734 4.90 45.72 -20.29
CA ALA A 734 6.07 46.57 -20.44
C ALA A 734 7.10 45.96 -21.39
N LEU A 735 7.39 44.66 -21.28
CA LEU A 735 8.28 43.94 -22.20
C LEU A 735 7.79 44.06 -23.65
N ILE A 736 6.51 43.75 -23.90
CA ILE A 736 5.90 43.85 -25.23
C ILE A 736 5.97 45.27 -25.80
N LEU A 737 5.75 46.30 -24.98
CA LEU A 737 5.83 47.70 -25.42
C LEU A 737 7.27 48.10 -25.78
N TRP A 738 8.25 47.67 -24.99
CA TRP A 738 9.66 47.92 -25.28
C TRP A 738 10.13 47.18 -26.54
N GLU A 739 9.74 45.93 -26.73
CA GLU A 739 10.00 45.16 -27.95
C GLU A 739 9.36 45.81 -29.18
N ASN A 740 8.10 46.24 -29.07
CA ASN A 740 7.44 46.96 -30.15
C ASN A 740 8.11 48.30 -30.44
N LEU A 741 8.56 49.04 -29.43
CA LEU A 741 9.33 50.27 -29.64
C LEU A 741 10.62 49.96 -30.41
N LEU A 742 11.36 48.91 -30.05
CA LEU A 742 12.54 48.45 -30.77
C LEU A 742 12.23 47.95 -32.19
N LYS A 743 11.01 47.47 -32.44
CA LYS A 743 10.58 47.07 -33.80
C LYS A 743 10.31 48.29 -34.70
N HIS A 744 9.75 49.36 -34.15
CA HIS A 744 9.30 50.51 -34.93
C HIS A 744 10.30 51.69 -34.95
N ALA A 745 11.20 51.80 -33.96
CA ALA A 745 12.18 52.88 -33.88
C ALA A 745 13.31 52.70 -34.92
N PRO A 746 13.69 53.74 -35.68
CA PRO A 746 14.82 53.66 -36.63
C PRO A 746 16.12 53.26 -35.93
N PRO A 747 17.03 52.49 -36.57
CA PRO A 747 18.27 52.00 -35.94
C PRO A 747 19.15 53.09 -35.31
N THR A 748 19.08 54.33 -35.81
CA THR A 748 19.86 55.48 -35.35
C THR A 748 19.16 56.30 -34.26
N HIS A 749 17.93 55.96 -33.86
CA HIS A 749 17.19 56.74 -32.87
C HIS A 749 17.72 56.43 -31.45
N PRO A 750 18.09 57.46 -30.65
CA PRO A 750 18.71 57.27 -29.33
C PRO A 750 17.83 56.54 -28.30
N ILE A 751 16.53 56.42 -28.55
CA ILE A 751 15.58 55.74 -27.65
C ILE A 751 15.81 54.22 -27.64
N ARG A 752 16.45 53.67 -28.68
CA ARG A 752 16.77 52.24 -28.78
C ARG A 752 17.77 51.78 -27.74
N GLU A 753 18.75 52.61 -27.40
CA GLU A 753 19.74 52.29 -26.37
C GLU A 753 19.08 52.19 -25.00
N GLN A 754 18.26 53.17 -24.66
CA GLN A 754 17.45 53.17 -23.44
C GLN A 754 16.48 51.97 -23.38
N ALA A 755 15.82 51.66 -24.50
CA ALA A 755 14.90 50.54 -24.61
C ALA A 755 15.60 49.19 -24.40
N ASN A 756 16.78 48.98 -25.01
CA ASN A 756 17.56 47.76 -24.85
C ASN A 756 18.06 47.58 -23.41
N GLN A 757 18.56 48.65 -22.77
CA GLN A 757 19.00 48.60 -21.36
C GLN A 757 17.84 48.26 -20.42
N THR A 758 16.66 48.86 -20.66
CA THR A 758 15.46 48.61 -19.86
C THR A 758 14.92 47.19 -20.06
N LEU A 759 14.89 46.69 -21.30
CA LEU A 759 14.46 45.33 -21.63
C LEU A 759 15.36 44.29 -20.94
N HIS A 760 16.69 44.48 -21.00
CA HIS A 760 17.64 43.62 -20.30
C HIS A 760 17.43 43.60 -18.78
N GLY A 761 17.19 44.76 -18.16
CA GLY A 761 16.89 44.85 -16.73
C GLY A 761 15.60 44.13 -16.35
N LEU A 762 14.52 44.33 -17.12
CA LEU A 762 13.22 43.69 -16.86
C LEU A 762 13.28 42.16 -17.02
N MET A 763 14.03 41.65 -18.01
CA MET A 763 14.23 40.21 -18.20
C MET A 763 15.04 39.59 -17.06
N ALA A 764 16.07 40.28 -16.55
CA ALA A 764 16.90 39.79 -15.44
C ALA A 764 16.16 39.74 -14.08
N MET A 765 15.13 40.58 -13.89
CA MET A 765 14.31 40.63 -12.68
C MET A 765 13.10 39.68 -12.70
N THR A 766 12.97 38.81 -13.71
CA THR A 766 11.82 37.91 -13.84
C THR A 766 12.05 36.65 -13.00
N PRO A 767 11.43 36.47 -11.82
CA PRO A 767 11.41 35.17 -11.17
C PRO A 767 10.63 34.18 -12.07
N PRO A 768 10.92 32.86 -12.01
CA PRO A 768 10.11 31.88 -12.72
C PRO A 768 8.65 32.03 -12.31
N ARG A 769 7.74 32.13 -13.28
CA ARG A 769 6.29 32.09 -13.00
C ARG A 769 6.01 30.82 -12.19
N PRO A 770 5.25 30.86 -11.09
CA PRO A 770 4.59 29.65 -10.62
C PRO A 770 3.70 29.18 -11.76
N VAL A 771 4.01 28.00 -12.32
CA VAL A 771 3.28 27.40 -13.43
C VAL A 771 1.87 27.10 -12.92
N VAL A 772 0.91 27.95 -13.26
CA VAL A 772 -0.50 27.58 -13.23
C VAL A 772 -0.79 26.98 -14.60
N GLY A 773 -0.82 25.65 -14.64
CA GLY A 773 -1.10 24.76 -15.79
C GLY A 773 -1.08 25.40 -17.18
N GLU A 774 0.07 25.40 -17.85
CA GLU A 774 0.11 25.66 -19.29
C GLU A 774 -0.37 24.42 -20.06
N ALA A 775 -1.68 24.29 -20.23
CA ALA A 775 -2.22 23.50 -21.34
C ALA A 775 -2.08 24.32 -22.64
N ARG A 776 -0.86 24.43 -23.18
CA ARG A 776 -0.65 24.97 -24.54
C ARG A 776 -0.18 23.87 -25.47
N GLY A 777 -1.11 23.43 -26.32
CA GLY A 777 -0.77 22.82 -27.60
C GLY A 777 0.08 23.80 -28.41
N ARG A 778 1.39 23.55 -28.49
CA ARG A 778 2.26 24.16 -29.48
C ARG A 778 2.35 23.23 -30.68
N GLU A 779 1.69 23.60 -31.77
CA GLU A 779 2.14 23.22 -33.10
C GLU A 779 3.53 23.81 -33.31
N THR A 780 4.58 23.01 -33.10
CA THR A 780 5.93 23.36 -33.53
C THR A 780 6.11 22.93 -34.97
N THR A 781 5.90 23.87 -35.90
CA THR A 781 6.67 23.86 -37.15
C THR A 781 8.14 24.07 -36.79
N ASN A 782 8.96 23.03 -36.86
CA ASN A 782 10.41 23.17 -36.77
C ASN A 782 11.08 22.53 -37.99
N GLN A 783 11.47 23.40 -38.93
CA GLN A 783 12.52 23.09 -39.89
C GLN A 783 13.88 23.24 -39.21
N ALA A 784 14.75 22.29 -39.54
CA ALA A 784 16.20 22.43 -39.70
C ALA A 784 17.10 22.51 -38.44
N GLN A 785 17.86 21.41 -38.29
CA GLN A 785 19.33 21.33 -38.38
C GLN A 785 20.04 20.62 -37.22
N THR A 786 20.72 19.56 -37.66
CA THR A 786 21.55 18.58 -36.97
C THR A 786 22.89 19.14 -36.50
N GLY A 787 23.35 18.69 -35.33
CA GLY A 787 24.76 18.72 -34.93
C GLY A 787 24.98 17.91 -33.62
N PRO A 788 25.92 16.95 -33.56
CA PRO A 788 26.10 16.09 -32.39
C PRO A 788 27.09 16.71 -31.39
N ILE A 789 26.75 16.70 -30.10
CA ILE A 789 27.66 17.04 -29.01
C ILE A 789 28.01 15.76 -28.24
N GLY A 790 29.29 15.42 -28.25
CA GLY A 790 29.87 14.29 -27.53
C GLY A 790 29.88 14.50 -26.02
N ARG A 791 29.63 13.40 -25.29
CA ARG A 791 29.79 13.32 -23.84
C ARG A 791 31.23 13.00 -23.49
N GLY A 792 31.86 13.86 -22.70
CA GLY A 792 33.10 13.58 -22.00
C GLY A 792 33.02 14.15 -20.59
N ALA A 793 32.98 13.28 -19.59
CA ALA A 793 33.37 13.59 -18.22
C ALA A 793 33.75 12.30 -17.50
N SER A 794 34.96 12.32 -16.98
CA SER A 794 35.83 11.26 -16.51
C SER A 794 35.58 10.84 -15.05
N LYS A 795 35.89 9.58 -14.75
CA LYS A 795 36.06 9.03 -13.39
C LYS A 795 37.28 9.64 -12.67
N PRO A 796 37.31 9.69 -11.32
CA PRO A 796 38.52 9.97 -10.55
C PRO A 796 39.26 8.67 -10.19
N ASP A 797 40.59 8.77 -10.09
CA ASP A 797 41.51 7.74 -9.57
C ASP A 797 42.31 8.35 -8.39
N PRO A 798 42.73 7.57 -7.36
CA PRO A 798 43.29 8.09 -6.11
C PRO A 798 44.83 7.95 -5.99
N GLY A 799 45.42 8.70 -5.03
CA GLY A 799 46.82 8.61 -4.57
C GLY A 799 47.73 9.69 -5.18
N GLU A 800 48.67 10.35 -4.50
CA GLU A 800 49.38 10.10 -3.24
C GLU A 800 50.16 11.38 -2.79
N GLN A 801 50.37 11.49 -1.47
CA GLN A 801 51.53 12.05 -0.75
C GLN A 801 51.90 13.56 -0.78
N SER A 802 51.70 14.20 0.39
CA SER A 802 52.64 14.98 1.27
C SER A 802 53.80 15.83 0.70
N PRO A 803 54.28 16.88 1.42
CA PRO A 803 54.18 17.16 2.87
C PRO A 803 53.32 18.37 3.27
#